data_AF-A0A671NYP9-F1
#
_entry.id   AF-A0A671NYP9-F1
#
_cell.length_a   1.000
_cell.length_b   1.000
_cell.length_c   1.000
_cell.angle_alpha   90.00
_cell.angle_beta   90.00
_cell.angle_gamma   90.00
#
_symmetry.space_group_name_H-M   'P 1'
#
loop_
_entity.id
_entity.type
_entity.pdbx_description
1 polymer ?
#
loop_
_entity_poly.entity_id
_entity_poly.type
_entity_poly.pdbx_seq_one_letter_code
_entity_poly.pdbx_strand_id
1 'polypeptide(L)'
;MASDASTLSWKVPTQDWDGGIKSPDLGPVGDGGPVKIIKVCFSSSSNLSKNFKLVKCDSSWQIKTIIQSILISGRLGPNVQNPGCFGLRLKHLKSEELHWLHPDLTVGEVEQHYESLHAEAEWRYDLRIRYIPAAFMKRLKEDRTFLLYFYQQVRCDYMQHHASKVSDGMALQLGCLEIRRFYKDMNAKGLEKKSNFDLLEKDVGLDLFFPKGLIDSMKPKQLRKLIQQTFQQYALLKEDECMIKFFETYGEFSNFDEEIFPCELVQGWSLAVDLVIGPKGIRQRTKAVCLAEFRQIQSIKYNTQRDGRTLLLIEIEGAKQPFSISVASLAIAENMADLIDGYCRLLNHTDSSLIVGPNKSKSPKGKLQLMYCMSVNVNSLLTKYSDIYCEIPDEKPPPSAKVGLSRKDIILKRMLGEGFFGEVHEGNGEKASVAVKTCKECAPDVREKFVGEAVIMKNLDHPHIVRLIGVIEEEPVWIVMELCQHGELGKYLTKNQQSLINVTLVLFSLQICKALVYLQGMNMVHRDIAVRNVLVATPESVKLGDFGLSRYIEDEEYYKASVTRLPIKWMAPESINFRRFTVASDVWMFAVCMWEIMSRGKQPFHWLDNRDVINQLEQGNRLPKPDQCPPALYSLMTRCWSYDPPERPTFTELACNISDVHQMEKELEVERERDKARNTRILEAKFSEPPPKVAVSFHMLFVCSYTQFQQHILEGEFSFGPTSKEDAQRLWQVEKERMQDTLKMQKEQMEEDTKWLKKEEKLLDPMVHQDSKVSELRQPPSKPPRIAVQPTPTAELDRSEDSVYQCVMDVVKVVVQLKNDINTLLSTDYISPVKTVGLSLRNLINSVDDILPTLHVSCRTEIEGTQKLLNKDLAELINKMRLAQQNAITSLEEECKKQMLAAAHSLAMDAKNLLDAVDQARVRSNLAKPKPEDVDSLTD
;
A
#
# COMPACT_ATOMS: atom_id res chain seq x y z
N MET A 1 40.83 -27.43 -26.02
CA MET A 1 40.89 -26.44 -27.12
C MET A 1 39.49 -25.84 -27.17
N ALA A 2 39.20 -24.72 -26.48
CA ALA A 2 39.57 -23.34 -26.88
C ALA A 2 39.37 -23.19 -28.40
N SER A 3 38.53 -22.34 -28.96
CA SER A 3 37.85 -21.11 -28.53
C SER A 3 36.89 -20.71 -29.67
N ASP A 4 36.23 -19.57 -29.51
CA ASP A 4 35.63 -18.70 -30.55
C ASP A 4 34.14 -18.96 -30.87
N ALA A 5 33.21 -18.14 -30.38
CA ALA A 5 33.02 -16.68 -30.57
C ALA A 5 32.62 -16.31 -32.00
N SER A 6 31.32 -16.42 -32.28
CA SER A 6 30.63 -15.56 -33.26
C SER A 6 29.14 -15.50 -32.96
N THR A 7 28.74 -14.57 -32.08
CA THR A 7 27.34 -14.19 -31.93
C THR A 7 26.97 -13.29 -33.10
N LEU A 8 26.33 -13.90 -34.10
CA LEU A 8 25.43 -13.24 -35.02
C LEU A 8 24.31 -12.58 -34.21
N SER A 9 24.26 -11.25 -34.25
CA SER A 9 23.08 -10.43 -33.92
C SER A 9 21.83 -10.99 -34.60
N TRP A 10 20.62 -10.94 -34.00
CA TRP A 10 19.35 -10.57 -34.67
C TRP A 10 18.16 -10.46 -33.67
N LYS A 11 17.71 -9.21 -33.51
CA LYS A 11 16.34 -8.64 -33.41
C LYS A 11 15.24 -9.25 -32.52
N VAL A 12 14.68 -8.35 -31.69
CA VAL A 12 13.35 -8.40 -31.03
C VAL A 12 12.24 -8.00 -32.05
N PRO A 13 11.00 -8.51 -31.92
CA PRO A 13 9.93 -8.27 -32.90
C PRO A 13 9.41 -6.83 -32.93
N THR A 14 9.13 -6.38 -34.13
CA THR A 14 8.57 -5.08 -34.55
C THR A 14 7.09 -4.90 -34.22
N GLN A 15 6.70 -3.70 -33.80
CA GLN A 15 5.41 -3.09 -34.17
C GLN A 15 5.58 -1.59 -34.41
N ASP A 16 5.18 -1.16 -35.61
CA ASP A 16 5.49 0.11 -36.26
C ASP A 16 4.91 1.35 -35.57
N TRP A 17 5.79 2.28 -35.15
CA TRP A 17 5.50 3.71 -35.10
C TRP A 17 6.74 4.46 -35.61
N ASP A 18 6.57 5.08 -36.77
CA ASP A 18 7.57 5.81 -37.54
C ASP A 18 7.88 7.16 -36.86
N GLY A 19 9.17 7.43 -36.59
CA GLY A 19 9.63 8.67 -35.93
C GLY A 19 10.79 8.48 -34.95
N GLY A 20 11.99 8.17 -35.46
CA GLY A 20 13.15 7.78 -34.66
C GLY A 20 13.78 8.87 -33.78
N ILE A 21 14.14 8.49 -32.56
CA ILE A 21 15.16 9.14 -31.71
C ILE A 21 16.27 8.10 -31.46
N LYS A 22 17.50 8.43 -31.85
CA LYS A 22 18.71 7.58 -31.72
C LYS A 22 19.14 7.44 -30.26
N SER A 23 19.60 6.25 -29.88
CA SER A 23 20.35 5.97 -28.65
C SER A 23 21.65 6.81 -28.59
N PRO A 24 22.02 7.40 -27.44
CA PRO A 24 23.29 8.11 -27.33
C PRO A 24 24.46 7.13 -27.21
N ASP A 25 25.46 7.39 -28.03
CA ASP A 25 26.74 6.71 -28.15
C ASP A 25 27.55 6.89 -26.85
N LEU A 26 27.72 5.83 -26.06
CA LEU A 26 28.68 5.79 -24.96
C LEU A 26 30.06 5.70 -25.61
N GLY A 27 30.83 6.80 -25.55
CA GLY A 27 32.14 6.93 -26.18
C GLY A 27 33.15 5.83 -25.82
N PRO A 28 34.30 5.79 -26.52
CA PRO A 28 35.23 4.66 -26.47
C PRO A 28 35.76 4.42 -25.05
N VAL A 29 35.72 3.15 -24.63
CA VAL A 29 36.39 2.64 -23.42
C VAL A 29 37.87 2.96 -23.55
N GLY A 30 38.32 3.99 -22.82
CA GLY A 30 39.73 4.34 -22.68
C GLY A 30 40.47 3.27 -21.90
N ASP A 31 41.75 3.08 -22.23
CA ASP A 31 42.69 2.17 -21.59
C ASP A 31 42.65 2.34 -20.06
N GLY A 32 42.39 1.24 -19.34
CA GLY A 32 41.87 1.25 -17.97
C GLY A 32 42.81 1.86 -16.94
N GLY A 33 42.45 3.04 -16.44
CA GLY A 33 43.00 3.58 -15.19
C GLY A 33 42.61 2.72 -13.98
N PRO A 34 43.19 2.99 -12.80
CA PRO A 34 42.82 2.28 -11.57
C PRO A 34 41.31 2.40 -11.33
N VAL A 35 40.68 1.26 -11.08
CA VAL A 35 39.24 1.17 -10.83
C VAL A 35 38.94 1.71 -9.43
N LYS A 36 38.01 2.66 -9.34
CA LYS A 36 37.52 3.23 -8.09
C LYS A 36 36.06 2.85 -7.84
N ILE A 37 35.69 2.74 -6.58
CA ILE A 37 34.29 2.59 -6.16
C ILE A 37 33.90 3.80 -5.33
N ILE A 38 33.01 4.63 -5.86
CA ILE A 38 32.53 5.83 -5.16
C ILE A 38 31.17 5.55 -4.51
N LYS A 39 31.02 5.94 -3.25
CA LYS A 39 29.75 5.89 -2.53
C LYS A 39 28.97 7.20 -2.71
N VAL A 40 27.97 7.20 -3.58
CA VAL A 40 27.12 8.37 -3.83
C VAL A 40 25.83 8.28 -3.02
N CYS A 41 25.63 9.23 -2.12
CA CYS A 41 24.46 9.32 -1.25
C CYS A 41 23.32 10.12 -1.89
N PHE A 42 22.09 9.80 -1.51
CA PHE A 42 20.89 10.53 -1.94
C PHE A 42 19.77 10.44 -0.89
N SER A 43 18.85 11.39 -0.89
CA SER A 43 17.74 11.43 0.07
C SER A 43 16.69 10.35 -0.22
N SER A 44 16.11 9.75 0.82
CA SER A 44 14.95 8.85 0.70
C SER A 44 14.01 8.99 1.91
N SER A 45 12.78 8.50 1.76
CA SER A 45 11.69 8.64 2.74
C SER A 45 11.92 7.96 4.08
N SER A 46 12.74 6.90 4.15
CA SER A 46 12.88 6.10 5.39
C SER A 46 14.02 6.56 6.31
N ASN A 47 15.00 7.30 5.79
CA ASN A 47 16.16 7.78 6.55
C ASN A 47 16.79 9.02 5.86
N LEU A 48 16.79 10.18 6.53
CA LEU A 48 17.22 11.50 6.00
C LEU A 48 18.73 11.64 5.68
N SER A 49 19.44 10.60 5.23
CA SER A 49 20.85 10.65 4.72
C SER A 49 21.53 9.29 4.57
N LYS A 50 20.86 8.14 4.79
CA LYS A 50 21.52 6.83 4.81
C LYS A 50 21.48 6.05 3.49
N ASN A 51 20.75 6.54 2.48
CA ASN A 51 20.67 5.85 1.19
C ASN A 51 21.85 6.22 0.32
N PHE A 52 22.43 5.22 -0.33
CA PHE A 52 23.56 5.40 -1.22
C PHE A 52 23.56 4.34 -2.32
N LYS A 53 24.34 4.62 -3.37
CA LYS A 53 24.71 3.65 -4.40
C LYS A 53 26.22 3.65 -4.53
N LEU A 54 26.79 2.44 -4.62
CA LEU A 54 28.19 2.26 -4.98
C LEU A 54 28.28 2.31 -6.51
N VAL A 55 29.15 3.19 -7.01
CA VAL A 55 29.40 3.39 -8.43
C VAL A 55 30.83 2.95 -8.72
N LYS A 56 30.98 1.90 -9.52
CA LYS A 56 32.28 1.46 -10.03
C LYS A 56 32.62 2.29 -11.27
N CYS A 57 33.75 2.99 -11.24
CA CYS A 57 34.21 3.85 -12.31
C CYS A 57 35.75 3.78 -12.43
N ASP A 58 36.31 4.38 -13.48
CA ASP A 58 37.75 4.59 -13.62
C ASP A 58 38.07 6.10 -13.58
N SER A 59 39.35 6.45 -13.50
CA SER A 59 39.82 7.83 -13.38
C SER A 59 39.43 8.74 -14.55
N SER A 60 39.07 8.19 -15.71
CA SER A 60 38.68 8.97 -16.91
C SER A 60 37.19 9.34 -16.92
N TRP A 61 36.37 8.70 -16.09
CA TRP A 61 34.93 8.97 -16.05
C TRP A 61 34.65 10.41 -15.64
N GLN A 62 33.76 11.06 -16.38
CA GLN A 62 33.29 12.39 -16.04
C GLN A 62 32.16 12.33 -14.99
N ILE A 63 32.02 13.38 -14.19
CA ILE A 63 30.96 13.49 -13.18
C ILE A 63 29.56 13.35 -13.80
N LYS A 64 29.31 13.89 -15.00
CA LYS A 64 28.04 13.69 -15.71
C LYS A 64 27.72 12.22 -15.97
N THR A 65 28.73 11.40 -16.25
CA THR A 65 28.58 9.95 -16.46
C THR A 65 28.18 9.25 -15.16
N ILE A 66 28.77 9.66 -14.04
CA ILE A 66 28.39 9.16 -12.70
C ILE A 66 26.92 9.48 -12.41
N ILE A 67 26.52 10.76 -12.58
CA ILE A 67 25.14 11.20 -12.36
C ILE A 67 24.18 10.40 -13.23
N GLN A 68 24.42 10.32 -14.54
CA GLN A 68 23.59 9.56 -15.48
C GLN A 68 23.46 8.08 -15.10
N SER A 69 24.56 7.43 -14.67
CA SER A 69 24.54 6.04 -14.22
C SER A 69 23.63 5.80 -13.01
N ILE A 70 23.47 6.80 -12.13
CA ILE A 70 22.59 6.74 -10.97
C ILE A 70 21.13 6.94 -11.42
N LEU A 71 20.88 7.95 -12.24
CA LEU A 71 19.54 8.26 -12.74
C LEU A 71 18.93 7.09 -13.54
N ILE A 72 19.71 6.45 -14.43
CA ILE A 72 19.26 5.32 -15.26
C ILE A 72 19.02 4.05 -14.44
N SER A 73 19.66 3.91 -13.28
CA SER A 73 19.52 2.69 -12.47
C SER A 73 18.16 2.49 -11.81
N GLY A 74 17.23 3.43 -11.96
CA GLY A 74 15.88 3.35 -11.39
C GLY A 74 15.83 3.48 -9.87
N ARG A 75 16.97 3.65 -9.19
CA ARG A 75 17.07 3.75 -7.72
C ARG A 75 16.37 4.98 -7.14
N LEU A 76 16.22 6.04 -7.92
CA LEU A 76 15.49 7.26 -7.53
C LEU A 76 13.99 7.20 -7.85
N GLY A 77 13.56 6.23 -8.67
CA GLY A 77 12.21 6.13 -9.22
C GLY A 77 12.21 6.02 -10.75
N PRO A 78 11.08 5.62 -11.36
CA PRO A 78 10.96 5.52 -12.82
C PRO A 78 10.87 6.91 -13.48
N ASN A 79 11.29 7.00 -14.74
CA ASN A 79 11.00 8.12 -15.66
C ASN A 79 11.52 9.52 -15.22
N VAL A 80 12.78 9.65 -14.80
CA VAL A 80 13.40 10.97 -14.56
C VAL A 80 13.47 11.75 -15.87
N GLN A 81 12.67 12.81 -16.03
CA GLN A 81 12.57 13.54 -17.30
C GLN A 81 13.60 14.68 -17.42
N ASN A 82 14.12 15.18 -16.28
CA ASN A 82 14.96 16.38 -16.24
C ASN A 82 16.36 16.10 -15.63
N PRO A 83 17.21 15.29 -16.28
CA PRO A 83 18.53 14.92 -15.75
C PRO A 83 19.47 16.13 -15.57
N GLY A 84 19.31 17.17 -16.39
CA GLY A 84 20.10 18.41 -16.32
C GLY A 84 19.88 19.25 -15.06
N CYS A 85 18.92 18.90 -14.20
CA CYS A 85 18.69 19.57 -12.91
C CYS A 85 19.60 19.05 -11.78
N PHE A 86 20.24 17.91 -11.98
CA PHE A 86 21.03 17.23 -10.95
C PHE A 86 22.51 17.66 -10.99
N GLY A 87 23.10 17.82 -9.81
CA GLY A 87 24.52 18.04 -9.60
C GLY A 87 25.07 17.09 -8.53
N LEU A 88 26.40 16.95 -8.50
CA LEU A 88 27.09 16.13 -7.51
C LEU A 88 27.88 17.02 -6.57
N ARG A 89 27.65 16.86 -5.26
CA ARG A 89 28.29 17.67 -4.22
C ARG A 89 29.25 16.81 -3.42
N LEU A 90 30.48 17.28 -3.27
CA LEU A 90 31.50 16.71 -2.41
C LEU A 90 31.54 17.52 -1.10
N LYS A 91 31.37 16.85 0.04
CA LYS A 91 31.37 17.49 1.36
C LYS A 91 32.42 16.84 2.25
N HIS A 92 33.24 17.66 2.91
CA HIS A 92 34.13 17.19 3.96
C HIS A 92 33.34 16.99 5.26
N LEU A 93 33.47 15.85 5.93
CA LEU A 93 32.66 15.50 7.09
C LEU A 93 33.11 16.18 8.39
N LYS A 94 34.36 16.66 8.44
CA LYS A 94 34.97 17.26 9.64
C LYS A 94 35.08 18.79 9.58
N SER A 95 34.72 19.42 8.47
CA SER A 95 34.79 20.87 8.28
C SER A 95 33.58 21.38 7.50
N GLU A 96 33.49 22.70 7.32
CA GLU A 96 32.46 23.33 6.47
C GLU A 96 32.85 23.34 4.98
N GLU A 97 33.95 22.68 4.61
CA GLU A 97 34.40 22.58 3.21
C GLU A 97 33.43 21.78 2.35
N LEU A 98 33.06 22.39 1.22
CA LEU A 98 32.04 21.90 0.30
C LEU A 98 32.35 22.35 -1.12
N HIS A 99 32.35 21.38 -2.03
CA HIS A 99 32.64 21.59 -3.45
C HIS A 99 31.52 21.00 -4.29
N TRP A 100 31.00 21.78 -5.23
CA TRP A 100 30.12 21.28 -6.27
C TRP A 100 30.97 20.85 -7.46
N LEU A 101 30.88 19.56 -7.77
CA LEU A 101 31.71 18.95 -8.79
C LEU A 101 31.11 19.23 -10.17
N HIS A 102 31.81 20.05 -10.95
CA HIS A 102 31.37 20.41 -12.29
C HIS A 102 31.21 19.16 -13.18
N PRO A 103 30.16 19.04 -14.01
CA PRO A 103 29.86 17.78 -14.72
C PRO A 103 30.92 17.29 -15.71
N ASP A 104 31.80 18.18 -16.17
CA ASP A 104 32.92 17.84 -17.07
C ASP A 104 34.20 17.41 -16.35
N LEU A 105 34.30 17.56 -15.02
CA LEU A 105 35.44 17.05 -14.25
C LEU A 105 35.51 15.54 -14.36
N THR A 106 36.73 15.01 -14.43
CA THR A 106 37.00 13.58 -14.34
C THR A 106 37.18 13.14 -12.90
N VAL A 107 36.95 11.86 -12.60
CA VAL A 107 37.19 11.27 -11.27
C VAL A 107 38.65 11.49 -10.85
N GLY A 108 39.62 11.32 -11.76
CA GLY A 108 41.03 11.54 -11.46
C GLY A 108 41.36 12.99 -11.09
N GLU A 109 40.71 13.97 -11.73
CA GLU A 109 40.85 15.38 -11.35
C GLU A 109 40.25 15.67 -9.97
N VAL A 110 39.12 15.03 -9.63
CA VAL A 110 38.51 15.18 -8.29
C VAL A 110 39.41 14.62 -7.20
N GLU A 111 40.00 13.45 -7.44
CA GLU A 111 40.98 12.83 -6.55
C GLU A 111 42.19 13.73 -6.31
N GLN A 112 42.74 14.25 -7.40
CA GLN A 112 43.93 15.09 -7.34
C GLN A 112 43.66 16.42 -6.64
N HIS A 113 42.55 17.09 -6.95
CA HIS A 113 42.28 18.45 -6.49
C HIS A 113 41.67 18.54 -5.10
N TYR A 114 40.83 17.56 -4.71
CA TYR A 114 40.06 17.65 -3.47
C TYR A 114 40.42 16.55 -2.48
N GLU A 115 40.52 15.29 -2.93
CA GLU A 115 40.72 14.17 -2.00
C GLU A 115 42.17 14.00 -1.57
N SER A 116 43.16 14.43 -2.36
CA SER A 116 44.59 14.24 -2.07
C SER A 116 45.07 14.84 -0.75
N LEU A 117 44.32 15.79 -0.20
CA LEU A 117 44.65 16.51 1.04
C LEU A 117 44.14 15.80 2.31
N HIS A 118 43.20 14.86 2.17
CA HIS A 118 42.45 14.25 3.29
C HIS A 118 42.21 12.75 3.06
N ALA A 119 41.78 12.01 4.09
CA ALA A 119 41.46 10.59 3.89
C ALA A 119 40.12 10.43 3.15
N GLU A 120 40.00 9.45 2.26
CA GLU A 120 38.77 9.21 1.47
C GLU A 120 37.51 9.06 2.35
N ALA A 121 37.63 8.41 3.51
CA ALA A 121 36.52 8.22 4.46
C ALA A 121 36.03 9.53 5.10
N GLU A 122 36.77 10.64 4.98
CA GLU A 122 36.36 11.97 5.45
C GLU A 122 35.51 12.71 4.43
N TRP A 123 35.39 12.19 3.21
CA TRP A 123 34.61 12.77 2.14
C TRP A 123 33.27 12.08 1.95
N ARG A 124 32.30 12.86 1.49
CA ARG A 124 30.96 12.37 1.16
C ARG A 124 30.47 12.97 -0.14
N TYR A 125 30.05 12.10 -1.05
CA TYR A 125 29.37 12.47 -2.29
C TYR A 125 27.85 12.47 -2.07
N ASP A 126 27.19 13.59 -2.34
CA ASP A 126 25.73 13.73 -2.31
C ASP A 126 25.22 14.10 -3.71
N LEU A 127 24.36 13.26 -4.29
CA LEU A 127 23.59 13.61 -5.48
C LEU A 127 22.46 14.56 -5.08
N ARG A 128 22.31 15.69 -5.77
CA ARG A 128 21.32 16.72 -5.39
C ARG A 128 20.71 17.39 -6.61
N ILE A 129 19.49 17.88 -6.48
CA ILE A 129 18.95 18.87 -7.41
C ILE A 129 19.57 20.22 -7.05
N ARG A 130 20.25 20.83 -8.02
CA ARG A 130 20.88 22.15 -7.87
C ARG A 130 20.30 23.18 -8.82
N TYR A 131 20.10 22.79 -10.08
CA TYR A 131 19.65 23.71 -11.12
C TYR A 131 18.13 23.62 -11.27
N ILE A 132 17.42 24.56 -10.63
CA ILE A 132 15.96 24.51 -10.52
C ILE A 132 15.32 25.25 -11.73
N PRO A 133 14.47 24.59 -12.55
CA PRO A 133 13.87 25.24 -13.72
C PRO A 133 13.01 26.46 -13.36
N ALA A 134 12.88 27.41 -14.29
CA ALA A 134 11.86 28.46 -14.16
C ALA A 134 10.45 27.82 -14.09
N ALA A 135 9.61 28.37 -13.20
CA ALA A 135 8.30 27.82 -12.84
C ALA A 135 8.34 26.34 -12.40
N PHE A 136 9.37 25.95 -11.63
CA PHE A 136 9.60 24.57 -11.19
C PHE A 136 8.36 23.93 -10.55
N MET A 137 7.56 24.68 -9.78
CA MET A 137 6.32 24.16 -9.17
C MET A 137 5.31 23.61 -10.18
N LYS A 138 5.25 24.14 -11.41
CA LYS A 138 4.39 23.58 -12.47
C LYS A 138 4.99 22.28 -13.01
N ARG A 139 6.28 22.26 -13.30
CA ARG A 139 7.00 21.08 -13.84
C ARG A 139 7.09 19.93 -12.83
N LEU A 140 7.20 20.25 -11.53
CA LEU A 140 7.18 19.27 -10.45
C LEU A 140 5.87 18.47 -10.44
N LYS A 141 4.73 19.07 -10.82
CA LYS A 141 3.45 18.35 -10.90
C LYS A 141 3.40 17.32 -12.03
N GLU A 142 4.24 17.48 -13.04
CA GLU A 142 4.28 16.62 -14.23
C GLU A 142 5.27 15.46 -14.06
N ASP A 143 6.31 15.61 -13.22
CA ASP A 143 7.31 14.59 -12.89
C ASP A 143 7.30 14.26 -11.39
N ARG A 144 6.53 13.23 -11.01
CA ARG A 144 6.36 12.80 -9.61
C ARG A 144 7.66 12.32 -8.97
N THR A 145 8.54 11.70 -9.73
CA THR A 145 9.83 11.20 -9.24
C THR A 145 10.73 12.39 -8.85
N PHE A 146 10.80 13.39 -9.74
CA PHE A 146 11.53 14.64 -9.47
C PHE A 146 10.93 15.40 -8.28
N LEU A 147 9.60 15.49 -8.20
CA LEU A 147 8.89 16.12 -7.07
C LEU A 147 9.24 15.47 -5.73
N LEU A 148 9.16 14.15 -5.64
CA LEU A 148 9.45 13.42 -4.42
C LEU A 148 10.92 13.58 -4.01
N TYR A 149 11.85 13.50 -4.96
CA TYR A 149 13.27 13.66 -4.68
C TYR A 149 13.59 15.06 -4.17
N PHE A 150 13.08 16.09 -4.85
CA PHE A 150 13.28 17.47 -4.45
C PHE A 150 12.66 17.77 -3.07
N TYR A 151 11.46 17.26 -2.83
CA TYR A 151 10.80 17.35 -1.53
C TYR A 151 11.66 16.76 -0.42
N GLN A 152 12.17 15.54 -0.60
CA GLN A 152 13.01 14.88 0.39
C GLN A 152 14.31 15.64 0.63
N GLN A 153 14.91 16.21 -0.44
CA GLN A 153 16.10 17.06 -0.32
C GLN A 153 15.82 18.29 0.54
N VAL A 154 14.80 19.08 0.20
CA VAL A 154 14.45 20.31 0.92
C VAL A 154 14.03 20.00 2.36
N ARG A 155 13.29 18.91 2.59
CA ARG A 155 12.94 18.45 3.93
C ARG A 155 14.16 18.06 4.76
N CYS A 156 15.15 17.40 4.16
CA CYS A 156 16.40 17.07 4.85
C CYS A 156 17.14 18.34 5.28
N ASP A 157 17.24 19.32 4.39
CA ASP A 157 17.89 20.60 4.68
C ASP A 157 17.13 21.37 5.78
N TYR A 158 15.80 21.36 5.72
CA TYR A 158 14.95 21.90 6.78
C TYR A 158 15.28 21.26 8.13
N MET A 159 15.20 19.93 8.24
CA MET A 159 15.42 19.22 9.50
C MET A 159 16.83 19.42 10.06
N GLN A 160 17.85 19.48 9.20
CA GLN A 160 19.25 19.61 9.62
C GLN A 160 19.65 21.03 10.00
N HIS A 161 19.16 22.05 9.28
CA HIS A 161 19.70 23.40 9.39
C HIS A 161 18.69 24.45 9.89
N HIS A 162 17.40 24.27 9.61
CA HIS A 162 16.40 25.34 9.77
C HIS A 162 15.28 24.98 10.77
N ALA A 163 15.10 23.71 11.14
CA ALA A 163 13.98 23.28 11.98
C ALA A 163 14.02 23.88 13.40
N SER A 164 15.20 24.23 13.92
CA SER A 164 15.35 24.97 15.19
C SER A 164 15.16 26.49 15.06
N LYS A 165 15.03 27.02 13.84
CA LYS A 165 14.92 28.45 13.55
C LYS A 165 13.50 28.89 13.18
N VAL A 166 12.63 27.94 12.80
CA VAL A 166 11.22 28.21 12.49
C VAL A 166 10.40 28.28 13.78
N SER A 167 9.21 28.90 13.72
CA SER A 167 8.28 28.91 14.85
C SER A 167 7.73 27.52 15.14
N ASP A 168 7.36 27.26 16.40
CA ASP A 168 6.72 26.01 16.82
C ASP A 168 5.47 25.68 15.99
N GLY A 169 4.67 26.71 15.64
CA GLY A 169 3.49 26.56 14.78
C GLY A 169 3.83 26.06 13.38
N MET A 170 4.87 26.62 12.75
CA MET A 170 5.33 26.17 11.43
C MET A 170 5.93 24.76 11.50
N ALA A 171 6.74 24.47 12.53
CA ALA A 171 7.29 23.13 12.75
C ALA A 171 6.18 22.07 12.92
N LEU A 172 5.11 22.40 13.65
CA LEU A 172 3.92 21.54 13.76
C LEU A 172 3.24 21.30 12.40
N GLN A 173 3.06 22.34 11.60
CA GLN A 173 2.45 22.23 10.27
C GLN A 173 3.29 21.34 9.35
N LEU A 174 4.60 21.61 9.23
CA LEU A 174 5.51 20.86 8.38
C LEU A 174 5.64 19.39 8.81
N GLY A 175 5.67 19.12 10.13
CA GLY A 175 5.69 17.76 10.65
C GLY A 175 4.38 17.00 10.41
N CYS A 176 3.21 17.66 10.55
CA CYS A 176 1.92 17.03 10.24
C CYS A 176 1.74 16.73 8.74
N LEU A 177 2.24 17.62 7.87
CA LEU A 177 2.28 17.36 6.42
C LEU A 177 3.14 16.15 6.09
N GLU A 178 4.30 15.99 6.75
CA GLU A 178 5.12 14.79 6.56
C GLU A 178 4.43 13.53 7.11
N ILE A 179 3.77 13.56 8.28
CA ILE A 179 3.02 12.40 8.78
C ILE A 179 1.97 11.97 7.76
N ARG A 180 1.17 12.91 7.22
CA ARG A 180 0.13 12.62 6.22
C ARG A 180 0.73 12.04 4.93
N ARG A 181 1.85 12.58 4.47
CA ARG A 181 2.58 12.08 3.28
C ARG A 181 3.17 10.69 3.53
N PHE A 182 3.81 10.50 4.69
CA PHE A 182 4.50 9.28 5.08
C PHE A 182 3.51 8.12 5.27
N TYR A 183 2.37 8.38 5.92
CA TYR A 183 1.28 7.41 6.12
C TYR A 183 0.12 7.66 5.16
N LYS A 184 0.40 7.69 3.86
CA LYS A 184 -0.58 8.03 2.82
C LYS A 184 -1.84 7.15 2.77
N ASP A 185 -1.77 5.92 3.27
CA ASP A 185 -2.89 4.97 3.31
C ASP A 185 -3.71 5.07 4.61
N MET A 186 -3.23 5.83 5.61
CA MET A 186 -3.92 6.00 6.89
C MET A 186 -5.21 6.82 6.70
N ASN A 187 -6.29 6.43 7.39
CA ASN A 187 -7.55 7.18 7.30
C ASN A 187 -7.41 8.62 7.87
N ALA A 188 -8.37 9.50 7.56
CA ALA A 188 -8.33 10.92 7.97
C ALA A 188 -8.33 11.12 9.50
N LYS A 189 -9.02 10.25 10.23
CA LYS A 189 -9.09 10.24 11.70
C LYS A 189 -8.04 9.34 12.34
N GLY A 190 -7.03 8.90 11.58
CA GLY A 190 -6.12 7.83 11.99
C GLY A 190 -5.36 8.16 13.27
N LEU A 191 -4.97 9.43 13.45
CA LEU A 191 -4.27 9.89 14.64
C LEU A 191 -5.18 10.22 15.84
N GLU A 192 -6.50 10.22 15.69
CA GLU A 192 -7.43 10.38 16.83
C GLU A 192 -7.38 9.16 17.75
N LYS A 193 -7.12 7.97 17.19
CA LYS A 193 -6.99 6.74 17.96
C LYS A 193 -5.71 6.75 18.80
N LYS A 194 -5.86 6.52 20.10
CA LYS A 194 -4.75 6.52 21.06
C LYS A 194 -3.66 5.53 20.68
N SER A 195 -4.00 4.29 20.29
CA SER A 195 -3.02 3.27 19.91
C SER A 195 -2.20 3.64 18.67
N ASN A 196 -2.85 4.24 17.66
CA ASN A 196 -2.17 4.73 16.46
C ASN A 196 -1.18 5.88 16.78
N PHE A 197 -1.56 6.79 17.69
CA PHE A 197 -0.64 7.85 18.12
C PHE A 197 0.49 7.31 19.00
N ASP A 198 0.17 6.40 19.94
CA ASP A 198 1.17 5.77 20.80
C ASP A 198 2.23 5.03 19.97
N LEU A 199 1.84 4.41 18.85
CA LEU A 199 2.76 3.81 17.87
C LEU A 199 3.69 4.86 17.24
N LEU A 200 3.15 5.99 16.81
CA LEU A 200 3.94 7.09 16.24
C LEU A 200 4.96 7.63 17.26
N GLU A 201 4.52 7.80 18.51
CA GLU A 201 5.32 8.40 19.57
C GLU A 201 6.42 7.46 20.09
N LYS A 202 6.10 6.19 20.32
CA LYS A 202 7.01 5.23 20.98
C LYS A 202 7.86 4.44 20.00
N ASP A 203 7.29 4.02 18.88
CA ASP A 203 7.93 3.01 18.01
C ASP A 203 8.56 3.62 16.76
N VAL A 204 8.05 4.77 16.32
CA VAL A 204 8.58 5.51 15.16
C VAL A 204 9.49 6.65 15.62
N GLY A 205 9.12 7.31 16.71
CA GLY A 205 9.79 8.50 17.21
C GLY A 205 9.24 9.76 16.55
N LEU A 206 8.83 10.72 17.39
CA LEU A 206 8.37 12.03 16.92
C LEU A 206 9.50 12.86 16.30
N ASP A 207 10.75 12.58 16.65
CA ASP A 207 11.95 13.24 16.15
C ASP A 207 12.20 13.00 14.65
N LEU A 208 11.58 11.97 14.08
CA LEU A 208 11.55 11.79 12.63
C LEU A 208 10.76 12.91 11.94
N PHE A 209 9.72 13.45 12.57
CA PHE A 209 8.77 14.41 11.98
C PHE A 209 8.94 15.83 12.49
N PHE A 210 9.37 15.99 13.73
CA PHE A 210 9.42 17.25 14.45
C PHE A 210 10.83 17.51 15.01
N PRO A 211 11.28 18.77 15.08
CA PRO A 211 12.56 19.09 15.70
C PRO A 211 12.55 18.80 17.21
N LYS A 212 13.69 18.33 17.75
CA LYS A 212 13.85 18.06 19.19
C LYS A 212 13.45 19.25 20.06
N GLY A 213 13.80 20.47 19.64
CA GLY A 213 13.42 21.69 20.36
C GLY A 213 11.91 21.86 20.58
N LEU A 214 11.07 21.41 19.64
CA LEU A 214 9.60 21.43 19.77
C LEU A 214 9.11 20.29 20.68
N ILE A 215 9.73 19.11 20.58
CA ILE A 215 9.37 17.94 21.37
C ILE A 215 9.68 18.18 22.86
N ASP A 216 10.85 18.73 23.13
CA ASP A 216 11.37 18.95 24.48
C ASP A 216 10.73 20.17 25.16
N SER A 217 10.17 21.12 24.40
CA SER A 217 9.55 22.34 24.96
C SER A 217 8.14 22.14 25.51
N MET A 218 7.48 21.01 25.22
CA MET A 218 6.07 20.77 25.57
C MET A 218 5.88 19.47 26.34
N LYS A 219 4.87 19.42 27.22
CA LYS A 219 4.47 18.16 27.87
C LYS A 219 3.90 17.19 26.80
N PRO A 220 4.18 15.86 26.88
CA PRO A 220 3.73 14.90 25.85
C PRO A 220 2.23 14.94 25.55
N LYS A 221 1.38 15.07 26.59
CA LYS A 221 -0.08 15.19 26.41
C LYS A 221 -0.50 16.46 25.66
N GLN A 222 0.20 17.56 25.87
CA GLN A 222 -0.07 18.83 25.18
C GLN A 222 0.39 18.75 23.72
N LEU A 223 1.60 18.24 23.49
CA LEU A 223 2.14 18.04 22.14
C LEU A 223 1.25 17.11 21.31
N ARG A 224 0.80 15.99 21.89
CA ARG A 224 -0.16 15.07 21.25
C ARG A 224 -1.42 15.79 20.78
N LYS A 225 -2.02 16.61 21.65
CA LYS A 225 -3.24 17.35 21.33
C LYS A 225 -3.01 18.33 20.17
N LEU A 226 -1.87 19.03 20.17
CA LEU A 226 -1.51 19.95 19.09
C LEU A 226 -1.29 19.22 17.76
N ILE A 227 -0.55 18.10 17.77
CA ILE A 227 -0.34 17.28 16.56
C ILE A 227 -1.68 16.79 16.01
N GLN A 228 -2.56 16.24 16.87
CA GLN A 228 -3.88 15.77 16.44
C GLN A 228 -4.72 16.91 15.84
N GLN A 229 -4.75 18.09 16.46
CA GLN A 229 -5.50 19.24 15.98
C GLN A 229 -4.96 19.79 14.65
N THR A 230 -3.64 19.91 14.52
CA THR A 230 -3.01 20.40 13.29
C THR A 230 -3.15 19.39 12.15
N PHE A 231 -3.03 18.08 12.42
CA PHE A 231 -3.15 17.03 11.42
C PHE A 231 -4.51 17.00 10.71
N GLN A 232 -5.60 17.34 11.41
CA GLN A 232 -6.95 17.38 10.83
C GLN A 232 -7.07 18.33 9.64
N GLN A 233 -6.27 19.41 9.60
CA GLN A 233 -6.24 20.35 8.48
C GLN A 233 -5.71 19.71 7.19
N TYR A 234 -4.91 18.65 7.32
CA TYR A 234 -4.21 18.00 6.21
C TYR A 234 -4.68 16.56 5.98
N ALA A 235 -5.61 16.05 6.80
CA ALA A 235 -5.99 14.64 6.86
C ALA A 235 -6.51 14.06 5.53
N LEU A 236 -7.06 14.91 4.66
CA LEU A 236 -7.61 14.54 3.35
C LEU A 236 -6.65 14.77 2.18
N LEU A 237 -5.47 15.36 2.42
CA LEU A 237 -4.50 15.63 1.38
C LEU A 237 -3.83 14.35 0.88
N LYS A 238 -3.66 14.25 -0.44
CA LYS A 238 -2.88 13.22 -1.10
C LYS A 238 -1.38 13.50 -0.96
N GLU A 239 -0.57 12.49 -1.23
CA GLU A 239 0.90 12.55 -1.13
C GLU A 239 1.49 13.77 -1.86
N ASP A 240 1.10 14.00 -3.11
CA ASP A 240 1.64 15.10 -3.92
C ASP A 240 1.15 16.48 -3.41
N GLU A 241 -0.08 16.56 -2.90
CA GLU A 241 -0.64 17.77 -2.30
C GLU A 241 0.07 18.13 -0.99
N CYS A 242 0.43 17.13 -0.17
CA CYS A 242 1.24 17.34 1.03
C CYS A 242 2.61 17.94 0.69
N MET A 243 3.28 17.43 -0.36
CA MET A 243 4.59 17.93 -0.78
C MET A 243 4.51 19.37 -1.30
N ILE A 244 3.50 19.68 -2.11
CA ILE A 244 3.24 21.04 -2.58
C ILE A 244 2.96 21.97 -1.40
N LYS A 245 2.10 21.54 -0.47
CA LYS A 245 1.74 22.36 0.69
C LYS A 245 2.94 22.61 1.60
N PHE A 246 3.84 21.63 1.73
CA PHE A 246 5.09 21.80 2.45
C PHE A 246 5.97 22.87 1.80
N PHE A 247 6.12 22.87 0.47
CA PHE A 247 6.88 23.90 -0.23
C PHE A 247 6.26 25.30 -0.06
N GLU A 248 4.93 25.42 -0.11
CA GLU A 248 4.22 26.68 0.14
C GLU A 248 4.50 27.19 1.56
N THR A 249 4.28 26.34 2.58
CA THR A 249 4.46 26.72 3.99
C THR A 249 5.92 27.03 4.32
N TYR A 250 6.85 26.19 3.87
CA TYR A 250 8.26 26.41 4.15
C TYR A 250 8.86 27.57 3.35
N GLY A 251 8.33 27.84 2.15
CA GLY A 251 8.74 28.94 1.28
C GLY A 251 8.49 30.32 1.88
N GLU A 252 7.57 30.45 2.83
CA GLU A 252 7.37 31.71 3.59
C GLU A 252 8.58 32.06 4.47
N PHE A 253 9.35 31.06 4.89
CA PHE A 253 10.54 31.24 5.75
C PHE A 253 11.85 31.16 4.97
N SER A 254 11.96 30.27 3.97
CA SER A 254 13.21 30.00 3.26
C SER A 254 13.02 29.95 1.74
N ASN A 255 13.86 30.68 1.02
CA ASN A 255 13.98 30.57 -0.44
C ASN A 255 14.91 29.40 -0.79
N PHE A 256 14.40 28.17 -0.66
CA PHE A 256 15.15 26.94 -0.96
C PHE A 256 15.43 26.75 -2.46
N ASP A 257 14.93 27.64 -3.32
CA ASP A 257 15.19 27.68 -4.76
C ASP A 257 16.31 28.65 -5.17
N GLU A 258 16.99 29.28 -4.20
CA GLU A 258 18.02 30.30 -4.42
C GLU A 258 19.25 30.04 -3.53
N GLU A 259 20.46 30.26 -4.06
CA GLU A 259 21.72 30.25 -3.30
C GLU A 259 22.23 31.69 -3.09
N ILE A 260 22.74 32.00 -1.89
CA ILE A 260 23.22 33.33 -1.51
C ILE A 260 24.74 33.32 -1.32
N PHE A 261 25.44 34.25 -1.97
CA PHE A 261 26.89 34.39 -1.93
C PHE A 261 27.31 35.80 -1.48
N PRO A 262 27.90 35.93 -0.28
CA PRO A 262 28.58 37.15 0.13
C PRO A 262 29.81 37.40 -0.74
N CYS A 263 29.90 38.55 -1.39
CA CYS A 263 30.98 38.86 -2.33
C CYS A 263 31.18 40.38 -2.53
N GLU A 264 32.20 40.77 -3.30
CA GLU A 264 32.45 42.16 -3.69
C GLU A 264 32.30 42.34 -5.20
N LEU A 265 31.45 43.26 -5.64
CA LEU A 265 31.37 43.65 -7.06
C LEU A 265 32.51 44.62 -7.39
N VAL A 266 33.26 44.34 -8.47
CA VAL A 266 34.44 45.12 -8.85
C VAL A 266 34.18 45.83 -10.19
N GLN A 267 33.94 47.15 -10.15
CA GLN A 267 33.75 47.99 -11.35
C GLN A 267 34.50 49.32 -11.21
N GLY A 268 35.83 49.25 -11.05
CA GLY A 268 36.71 50.39 -10.74
C GLY A 268 36.75 50.76 -9.27
N TRP A 269 35.77 50.34 -8.48
CA TRP A 269 35.70 50.36 -7.02
C TRP A 269 35.04 49.05 -6.55
N SER A 270 35.27 48.65 -5.29
CA SER A 270 34.72 47.41 -4.71
C SER A 270 33.48 47.70 -3.86
N LEU A 271 32.38 46.98 -4.10
CA LEU A 271 31.15 47.05 -3.30
C LEU A 271 30.82 45.68 -2.71
N ALA A 272 30.85 45.56 -1.39
CA ALA A 272 30.39 44.35 -0.70
C ALA A 272 28.87 44.19 -0.81
N VAL A 273 28.40 43.02 -1.28
CA VAL A 273 26.99 42.69 -1.49
C VAL A 273 26.73 41.20 -1.21
N ASP A 274 25.46 40.87 -0.94
CA ASP A 274 24.95 39.51 -1.05
C ASP A 274 24.33 39.31 -2.43
N LEU A 275 24.94 38.46 -3.25
CA LEU A 275 24.36 38.02 -4.51
C LEU A 275 23.44 36.82 -4.28
N VAL A 276 22.31 36.83 -4.97
CA VAL A 276 21.31 35.77 -4.98
C VAL A 276 21.26 35.19 -6.38
N ILE A 277 21.53 33.90 -6.50
CA ILE A 277 21.53 33.17 -7.78
C ILE A 277 20.45 32.10 -7.69
N GLY A 278 19.53 32.10 -8.65
CA GLY A 278 18.43 31.13 -8.70
C GLY A 278 17.68 31.21 -10.04
N PRO A 279 16.50 30.59 -10.18
CA PRO A 279 15.76 30.52 -11.45
C PRO A 279 15.38 31.90 -12.04
N LYS A 280 15.41 32.95 -11.22
CA LYS A 280 15.12 34.34 -11.60
C LYS A 280 16.36 35.13 -12.07
N GLY A 281 17.51 34.46 -12.27
CA GLY A 281 18.77 35.10 -12.66
C GLY A 281 19.64 35.51 -11.48
N ILE A 282 20.65 36.34 -11.76
CA ILE A 282 21.62 36.86 -10.78
C ILE A 282 21.10 38.20 -10.25
N ARG A 283 20.85 38.29 -8.95
CA ARG A 283 20.24 39.47 -8.29
C ARG A 283 21.01 39.91 -7.07
N GLN A 284 20.83 41.17 -6.67
CA GLN A 284 21.30 41.67 -5.38
C GLN A 284 20.20 41.51 -4.31
N ARG A 285 20.52 40.92 -3.16
CA ARG A 285 19.53 40.64 -2.08
C ARG A 285 18.80 41.88 -1.57
N THR A 286 19.50 42.99 -1.36
CA THR A 286 18.97 44.19 -0.68
C THR A 286 18.04 45.03 -1.54
N LYS A 287 18.20 45.03 -2.87
CA LYS A 287 17.41 45.86 -3.80
C LYS A 287 16.53 45.04 -4.75
N ALA A 288 16.65 43.71 -4.72
CA ALA A 288 16.00 42.77 -5.65
C ALA A 288 16.18 43.12 -7.15
N VAL A 289 17.22 43.89 -7.48
CA VAL A 289 17.54 44.28 -8.86
C VAL A 289 18.19 43.10 -9.58
N CYS A 290 17.69 42.76 -10.77
CA CYS A 290 18.32 41.81 -11.68
C CYS A 290 19.59 42.43 -12.27
N LEU A 291 20.73 41.80 -12.00
CA LEU A 291 22.04 42.22 -12.48
C LEU A 291 22.38 41.56 -13.81
N ALA A 292 21.99 40.30 -14.00
CA ALA A 292 22.18 39.56 -15.24
C ALA A 292 21.17 38.42 -15.35
N GLU A 293 20.64 38.22 -16.56
CA GLU A 293 19.90 37.01 -16.92
C GLU A 293 20.83 35.96 -17.52
N PHE A 294 20.56 34.68 -17.27
CA PHE A 294 21.39 33.58 -17.80
C PHE A 294 21.46 33.55 -19.34
N ARG A 295 20.43 34.07 -20.03
CA ARG A 295 20.41 34.17 -21.50
C ARG A 295 21.49 35.10 -22.06
N GLN A 296 21.93 36.07 -21.26
CA GLN A 296 22.87 37.10 -21.69
C GLN A 296 24.33 36.68 -21.45
N ILE A 297 24.57 35.56 -20.75
CA ILE A 297 25.92 35.15 -20.35
C ILE A 297 26.61 34.43 -21.52
N GLN A 298 27.79 34.90 -21.89
CA GLN A 298 28.57 34.37 -23.01
C GLN A 298 29.73 33.50 -22.55
N SER A 299 30.44 33.89 -21.49
CA SER A 299 31.54 33.10 -20.93
C SER A 299 31.77 33.40 -19.46
N ILE A 300 32.33 32.43 -18.73
CA ILE A 300 32.66 32.52 -17.32
C ILE A 300 34.15 32.20 -17.16
N LYS A 301 34.90 33.07 -16.50
CA LYS A 301 36.33 32.92 -16.20
C LYS A 301 36.57 33.23 -14.73
N TYR A 302 37.56 32.62 -14.09
CA TYR A 302 37.98 33.02 -12.76
C TYR A 302 39.49 32.95 -12.59
N ASN A 303 40.04 33.92 -11.86
CA ASN A 303 41.47 34.04 -11.62
C ASN A 303 41.73 34.23 -10.12
N THR A 304 42.53 33.35 -9.52
CA THR A 304 42.96 33.47 -8.13
C THR A 304 44.03 34.55 -7.98
N GLN A 305 43.85 35.42 -7.00
CA GLN A 305 44.75 36.52 -6.68
C GLN A 305 45.77 36.08 -5.62
N ARG A 306 46.84 36.87 -5.47
CA ARG A 306 47.94 36.57 -4.53
C ARG A 306 47.53 36.63 -3.06
N ASP A 307 46.42 37.30 -2.74
CA ASP A 307 45.87 37.41 -1.39
C ASP A 307 44.89 36.26 -1.04
N GLY A 308 44.77 35.26 -1.91
CA GLY A 308 43.88 34.11 -1.73
C GLY A 308 42.43 34.34 -2.19
N ARG A 309 42.04 35.58 -2.49
CA ARG A 309 40.73 35.88 -3.09
C ARG A 309 40.70 35.46 -4.55
N THR A 310 39.51 35.21 -5.08
CA THR A 310 39.33 34.84 -6.49
C THR A 310 38.39 35.81 -7.18
N LEU A 311 38.78 36.27 -8.38
CA LEU A 311 37.98 37.16 -9.21
C LEU A 311 37.26 36.35 -10.30
N LEU A 312 35.95 36.26 -10.21
CA LEU A 312 35.05 35.70 -11.21
C LEU A 312 34.67 36.80 -12.22
N LEU A 313 34.85 36.52 -13.51
CA LEU A 313 34.63 37.42 -14.64
C LEU A 313 33.55 36.79 -15.54
N ILE A 314 32.42 37.45 -15.68
CA ILE A 314 31.28 36.99 -16.48
C ILE A 314 31.11 37.94 -17.67
N GLU A 315 31.29 37.43 -18.88
CA GLU A 315 31.05 38.18 -20.11
C GLU A 315 29.54 38.19 -20.41
N ILE A 316 28.96 39.40 -20.48
CA ILE A 316 27.53 39.61 -20.73
C ILE A 316 27.37 40.24 -22.11
N GLU A 317 26.45 39.69 -22.91
CA GLU A 317 26.10 40.20 -24.22
C GLU A 317 25.68 41.68 -24.14
N GLY A 318 26.30 42.51 -24.99
CA GLY A 318 26.03 43.95 -25.03
C GLY A 318 26.70 44.79 -23.94
N ALA A 319 27.38 44.17 -22.95
CA ALA A 319 28.14 44.89 -21.93
C ALA A 319 29.55 45.25 -22.43
N LYS A 320 29.99 46.50 -22.17
CA LYS A 320 31.33 46.98 -22.56
C LYS A 320 32.46 46.41 -21.69
N GLN A 321 32.14 45.96 -20.48
CA GLN A 321 33.09 45.39 -19.53
C GLN A 321 32.49 44.13 -18.89
N PRO A 322 33.32 43.14 -18.54
CA PRO A 322 32.84 41.93 -17.89
C PRO A 322 32.29 42.25 -16.50
N PHE A 323 31.23 41.55 -16.12
CA PHE A 323 30.69 41.60 -14.77
C PHE A 323 31.64 40.87 -13.82
N SER A 324 32.32 41.63 -12.96
CA SER A 324 33.44 41.15 -12.15
C SER A 324 33.05 41.02 -10.68
N ILE A 325 33.26 39.85 -10.09
CA ILE A 325 32.86 39.48 -8.73
C ILE A 325 34.09 38.92 -8.00
N SER A 326 34.48 39.54 -6.90
CA SER A 326 35.56 39.08 -6.02
C SER A 326 34.97 38.29 -4.85
N VAL A 327 35.51 37.10 -4.60
CA VAL A 327 35.08 36.18 -3.54
C VAL A 327 36.24 35.73 -2.68
N ALA A 328 35.93 35.27 -1.46
CA ALA A 328 36.92 34.98 -0.42
C ALA A 328 37.86 33.80 -0.74
N SER A 329 37.44 32.84 -1.57
CA SER A 329 38.23 31.66 -1.90
C SER A 329 37.94 31.11 -3.29
N LEU A 330 38.86 30.29 -3.82
CA LEU A 330 38.67 29.57 -5.08
C LEU A 330 37.44 28.66 -5.04
N ALA A 331 37.22 27.93 -3.94
CA ALA A 331 36.07 27.05 -3.77
C ALA A 331 34.73 27.77 -3.95
N ILE A 332 34.59 28.99 -3.40
CA ILE A 332 33.37 29.81 -3.60
C ILE A 332 33.22 30.19 -5.08
N ALA A 333 34.31 30.57 -5.74
CA ALA A 333 34.27 30.93 -7.16
C ALA A 333 33.87 29.74 -8.05
N GLU A 334 34.42 28.55 -7.79
CA GLU A 334 34.06 27.31 -8.50
C GLU A 334 32.60 26.94 -8.26
N ASN A 335 32.13 27.02 -7.01
CA ASN A 335 30.74 26.75 -6.64
C ASN A 335 29.77 27.72 -7.34
N MET A 336 30.12 29.01 -7.44
CA MET A 336 29.34 30.01 -8.17
C MET A 336 29.37 29.79 -9.68
N ALA A 337 30.55 29.48 -10.24
CA ALA A 337 30.73 29.21 -11.67
C ALA A 337 29.91 28.00 -12.11
N ASP A 338 29.94 26.88 -11.36
CA ASP A 338 29.11 25.70 -11.62
C ASP A 338 27.62 26.03 -11.59
N LEU A 339 27.17 26.82 -10.61
CA LEU A 339 25.76 27.19 -10.48
C LEU A 339 25.28 28.00 -11.70
N ILE A 340 26.04 29.03 -12.08
CA ILE A 340 25.70 29.90 -13.22
C ILE A 340 25.77 29.11 -14.53
N ASP A 341 26.82 28.32 -14.74
CA ASP A 341 27.00 27.46 -15.91
C ASP A 341 25.85 26.44 -16.04
N GLY A 342 25.49 25.78 -14.94
CA GLY A 342 24.40 24.81 -14.93
C GLY A 342 23.03 25.44 -15.26
N TYR A 343 22.75 26.65 -14.79
CA TYR A 343 21.56 27.40 -15.22
C TYR A 343 21.60 27.75 -16.72
N CYS A 344 22.76 28.14 -17.25
CA CYS A 344 22.93 28.42 -18.68
C CYS A 344 22.73 27.16 -19.53
N ARG A 345 23.30 26.02 -19.12
CA ARG A 345 23.11 24.71 -19.76
C ARG A 345 21.65 24.26 -19.75
N LEU A 346 20.99 24.37 -18.59
CA LEU A 346 19.59 24.02 -18.43
C LEU A 346 18.66 24.87 -19.31
N LEU A 347 18.93 26.18 -19.41
CA LEU A 347 18.11 27.11 -20.18
C LEU A 347 18.30 26.96 -21.70
N ASN A 348 19.52 26.69 -22.14
CA ASN A 348 19.86 26.54 -23.55
C ASN A 348 19.71 25.10 -24.07
N HIS A 349 19.31 24.15 -23.21
CA HIS A 349 19.19 22.73 -23.53
C HIS A 349 20.48 22.15 -24.15
N THR A 350 21.63 22.48 -23.55
CA THR A 350 22.96 22.07 -24.02
C THR A 350 23.81 21.50 -22.89
N ASP A 351 24.70 20.57 -23.23
CA ASP A 351 25.71 20.05 -22.30
C ASP A 351 27.03 20.84 -22.35
N SER A 352 27.12 21.86 -23.20
CA SER A 352 28.34 22.65 -23.38
C SER A 352 28.54 23.65 -22.23
N SER A 353 29.68 23.57 -21.56
CA SER A 353 30.06 24.54 -20.52
C SER A 353 30.54 25.87 -21.12
N LEU A 354 30.15 26.97 -20.48
CA LEU A 354 30.61 28.34 -20.73
C LEU A 354 31.85 28.71 -19.89
N ILE A 355 32.30 27.81 -19.00
CA ILE A 355 33.49 28.02 -18.18
C ILE A 355 34.75 27.86 -19.04
N VAL A 356 35.48 28.95 -19.23
CA VAL A 356 36.73 28.98 -19.98
C VAL A 356 37.89 28.79 -19.01
N GLY A 357 38.32 27.55 -18.83
CA GLY A 357 39.50 27.23 -18.03
C GLY A 357 40.80 27.72 -18.68
N PRO A 358 41.89 27.89 -17.91
CA PRO A 358 43.19 28.34 -18.42
C PRO A 358 43.80 27.44 -19.53
N ASN A 359 43.28 26.22 -19.76
CA ASN A 359 43.80 25.24 -20.72
C ASN A 359 42.82 24.79 -21.82
N LYS A 360 41.73 25.52 -22.11
CA LYS A 360 40.86 25.19 -23.27
C LYS A 360 41.10 26.07 -24.50
N SER A 361 42.34 26.56 -24.71
CA SER A 361 42.76 27.09 -26.01
C SER A 361 43.26 25.95 -26.91
N LYS A 362 42.67 25.81 -28.09
CA LYS A 362 43.07 24.84 -29.12
C LYS A 362 44.52 25.12 -29.57
N SER A 363 45.44 24.15 -29.47
CA SER A 363 46.51 23.80 -30.45
C SER A 363 47.61 22.88 -29.81
N PRO A 364 48.44 22.17 -30.62
CA PRO A 364 48.90 20.82 -30.31
C PRO A 364 50.26 20.74 -29.59
N LYS A 365 50.46 19.64 -28.87
CA LYS A 365 51.75 19.08 -28.41
C LYS A 365 52.70 20.08 -27.75
N GLY A 366 52.61 20.21 -26.43
CA GLY A 366 53.66 20.83 -25.63
C GLY A 366 53.52 20.48 -24.15
N LYS A 367 54.45 19.67 -23.64
CA LYS A 367 54.66 19.42 -22.20
C LYS A 367 54.91 20.75 -21.46
N LEU A 368 54.34 20.89 -20.26
CA LEU A 368 54.77 21.76 -19.15
C LEU A 368 54.19 21.08 -17.88
N GLN A 369 54.93 20.45 -16.97
CA GLN A 369 56.11 20.84 -16.17
C GLN A 369 55.84 22.05 -15.26
N LEU A 370 55.30 21.75 -14.07
CA LEU A 370 55.45 22.60 -12.88
C LEU A 370 56.54 21.98 -11.99
N MET A 371 57.58 22.75 -11.68
CA MET A 371 58.81 22.30 -11.02
C MET A 371 58.92 22.89 -9.61
N TYR A 372 58.89 21.98 -8.60
CA TYR A 372 59.54 21.93 -7.26
C TYR A 372 59.41 23.10 -6.26
N CYS A 373 59.32 22.90 -4.93
CA CYS A 373 60.19 22.14 -4.02
C CYS A 373 59.44 21.97 -2.65
N MET A 374 59.56 20.93 -1.81
CA MET A 374 60.72 20.09 -1.49
C MET A 374 60.35 18.60 -1.32
N SER A 375 61.20 17.75 -1.88
CA SER A 375 61.35 16.35 -1.54
C SER A 375 61.98 16.16 -0.16
N VAL A 376 61.39 15.27 0.64
CA VAL A 376 62.17 14.40 1.52
C VAL A 376 61.89 12.97 1.08
N ASN A 377 62.94 12.34 0.58
CA ASN A 377 62.95 10.98 0.08
C ASN A 377 63.28 10.03 1.25
N VAL A 378 62.34 9.19 1.65
CA VAL A 378 62.66 7.96 2.39
C VAL A 378 61.83 6.84 1.78
N ASN A 379 62.46 6.07 0.91
CA ASN A 379 61.95 4.76 0.53
C ASN A 379 62.36 3.73 1.59
N SER A 380 61.39 2.87 1.92
CA SER A 380 61.55 1.52 2.48
C SER A 380 61.95 1.40 3.96
N LEU A 381 60.98 1.08 4.82
CA LEU A 381 60.92 -0.19 5.59
C LEU A 381 59.82 -0.12 6.68
N LEU A 382 59.10 -1.24 6.85
CA LEU A 382 58.39 -1.68 8.06
C LEU A 382 57.10 -0.91 8.44
N THR A 383 55.94 -1.41 8.04
CA THR A 383 55.07 -2.39 8.76
C THR A 383 54.05 -1.79 9.72
N LYS A 384 52.82 -2.27 9.54
CA LYS A 384 51.77 -2.53 10.55
C LYS A 384 51.04 -1.31 11.15
N TYR A 385 49.81 -1.12 10.67
CA TYR A 385 48.53 -1.21 11.39
C TYR A 385 47.52 -0.21 10.80
N SER A 386 46.55 -0.73 10.05
CA SER A 386 45.20 -0.18 9.99
C SER A 386 44.28 -1.28 9.49
N ASP A 387 43.88 -2.13 10.43
CA ASP A 387 42.79 -3.09 10.30
C ASP A 387 41.49 -2.28 10.20
N ILE A 388 40.81 -2.29 9.04
CA ILE A 388 39.36 -2.00 8.86
C ILE A 388 38.85 -2.35 7.45
N TYR A 389 39.65 -2.96 6.57
CA TYR A 389 39.13 -3.69 5.43
C TYR A 389 39.84 -5.03 5.34
N CYS A 390 39.34 -6.00 6.11
CA CYS A 390 39.57 -7.39 5.72
C CYS A 390 38.81 -7.60 4.41
N GLU A 391 39.57 -7.92 3.37
CA GLU A 391 39.12 -8.73 2.25
C GLU A 391 38.14 -9.80 2.79
N ILE A 392 36.95 -9.88 2.21
CA ILE A 392 36.11 -11.07 2.39
C ILE A 392 36.91 -12.19 1.69
N PRO A 393 37.49 -13.14 2.43
CA PRO A 393 38.07 -14.31 1.79
C PRO A 393 36.89 -15.08 1.21
N ASP A 394 37.03 -15.58 -0.02
CA ASP A 394 36.19 -16.68 -0.52
C ASP A 394 36.45 -17.94 0.33
N GLU A 395 36.02 -17.94 1.59
CA GLU A 395 35.83 -19.17 2.34
C GLU A 395 34.58 -19.83 1.78
N LYS A 396 34.81 -20.72 0.82
CA LYS A 396 33.91 -21.84 0.57
C LYS A 396 33.47 -22.39 1.93
N PRO A 397 32.16 -22.55 2.20
CA PRO A 397 31.72 -23.20 3.43
C PRO A 397 32.40 -24.57 3.55
N PRO A 398 32.69 -25.05 4.78
CA PRO A 398 33.24 -26.39 4.96
C PRO A 398 32.32 -27.39 4.25
N PRO A 399 32.86 -28.52 3.73
CA PRO A 399 32.07 -29.48 2.98
C PRO A 399 31.09 -30.18 3.93
N SER A 400 29.98 -29.51 4.23
CA SER A 400 28.77 -30.13 4.71
C SER A 400 28.28 -31.03 3.59
N ALA A 401 27.99 -32.28 3.97
CA ALA A 401 27.71 -33.40 3.09
C ALA A 401 26.99 -32.99 1.79
N LYS A 402 27.55 -33.36 0.63
CA LYS A 402 26.95 -33.18 -0.69
C LYS A 402 25.47 -33.60 -0.64
N VAL A 403 24.57 -32.62 -0.60
CA VAL A 403 23.19 -32.72 -1.10
C VAL A 403 23.10 -31.80 -2.32
N GLY A 404 24.08 -31.86 -3.21
CA GLY A 404 24.03 -31.16 -4.49
C GLY A 404 23.11 -31.93 -5.42
N LEU A 405 21.84 -31.52 -5.50
CA LEU A 405 20.93 -32.00 -6.54
C LEU A 405 21.45 -31.50 -7.89
N SER A 406 21.63 -32.40 -8.87
CA SER A 406 21.97 -31.99 -10.23
C SER A 406 20.70 -31.86 -11.06
N ARG A 407 20.68 -30.92 -12.03
CA ARG A 407 19.53 -30.71 -12.91
C ARG A 407 19.09 -31.97 -13.64
N LYS A 408 20.04 -32.82 -14.01
CA LYS A 408 19.81 -34.13 -14.67
C LYS A 408 19.08 -35.14 -13.78
N ASP A 409 19.07 -34.95 -12.46
CA ASP A 409 18.44 -35.87 -11.51
C ASP A 409 16.93 -35.59 -11.35
N ILE A 410 16.43 -34.52 -11.99
CA ILE A 410 15.04 -34.08 -11.90
C ILE A 410 14.43 -33.92 -13.29
N ILE A 411 13.41 -34.73 -13.57
CA ILE A 411 12.62 -34.63 -14.80
C ILE A 411 11.38 -33.78 -14.51
N LEU A 412 11.32 -32.57 -15.08
CA LEU A 412 10.13 -31.72 -15.04
C LEU A 412 8.97 -32.36 -15.81
N LYS A 413 7.76 -32.27 -15.25
CA LYS A 413 6.50 -32.70 -15.84
C LYS A 413 5.59 -31.48 -16.04
N ARG A 414 4.28 -31.65 -15.76
CA ARG A 414 3.26 -30.61 -15.89
C ARG A 414 3.49 -29.45 -14.92
N MET A 415 3.04 -28.28 -15.32
CA MET A 415 2.91 -27.11 -14.46
C MET A 415 1.81 -27.35 -13.41
N LEU A 416 2.10 -27.03 -12.15
CA LEU A 416 1.18 -27.11 -11.01
C LEU A 416 0.56 -25.74 -10.69
N GLY A 417 1.31 -24.66 -10.92
CA GLY A 417 0.84 -23.29 -10.70
C GLY A 417 1.88 -22.25 -11.10
N GLU A 418 1.48 -20.98 -11.03
CA GLU A 418 2.33 -19.83 -11.32
C GLU A 418 2.31 -18.89 -10.11
N GLY A 419 3.50 -18.52 -9.64
CA GLY A 419 3.71 -17.58 -8.54
C GLY A 419 4.44 -16.33 -8.98
N PHE A 420 4.69 -15.41 -8.04
CA PHE A 420 5.28 -14.10 -8.32
C PHE A 420 6.67 -14.17 -8.99
N PHE A 421 7.48 -15.16 -8.63
CA PHE A 421 8.85 -15.32 -9.14
C PHE A 421 8.97 -16.27 -10.34
N GLY A 422 7.88 -16.93 -10.73
CA GLY A 422 7.85 -17.90 -11.82
C GLY A 422 6.94 -19.09 -11.57
N GLU A 423 7.16 -20.17 -12.32
CA GLU A 423 6.29 -21.35 -12.36
C GLU A 423 6.70 -22.43 -11.36
N VAL A 424 5.71 -23.15 -10.84
CA VAL A 424 5.87 -24.38 -10.07
C VAL A 424 5.47 -25.57 -10.93
N HIS A 425 6.36 -26.56 -11.03
CA HIS A 425 6.18 -27.76 -11.82
C HIS A 425 6.18 -29.01 -10.94
N GLU A 426 5.50 -30.06 -11.38
CA GLU A 426 5.70 -31.41 -10.86
C GLU A 426 7.02 -31.95 -11.42
N GLY A 427 7.82 -32.63 -10.60
CA GLY A 427 9.04 -33.28 -11.03
C GLY A 427 9.14 -34.72 -10.53
N ASN A 428 9.87 -35.56 -11.25
CA ASN A 428 10.34 -36.85 -10.73
C ASN A 428 11.82 -36.73 -10.37
N GLY A 429 12.16 -36.87 -9.09
CA GLY A 429 13.53 -37.12 -8.66
C GLY A 429 13.84 -38.61 -8.62
N GLU A 430 15.11 -38.99 -8.43
CA GLU A 430 15.53 -40.40 -8.35
C GLU A 430 14.81 -41.22 -7.26
N LYS A 431 14.33 -40.56 -6.18
CA LYS A 431 13.76 -41.23 -4.99
C LYS A 431 12.31 -40.89 -4.68
N ALA A 432 11.73 -39.82 -5.25
CA ALA A 432 10.37 -39.38 -4.96
C ALA A 432 9.87 -38.35 -5.99
N SER A 433 8.54 -38.18 -6.08
CA SER A 433 7.93 -37.04 -6.76
C SER A 433 8.18 -35.75 -5.97
N VAL A 434 8.49 -34.67 -6.68
CA VAL A 434 8.89 -33.38 -6.12
C VAL A 434 8.10 -32.23 -6.75
N ALA A 435 8.05 -31.09 -6.06
CA ALA A 435 7.60 -29.82 -6.63
C ALA A 435 8.83 -28.95 -6.93
N VAL A 436 8.91 -28.39 -8.14
CA VAL A 436 10.05 -27.62 -8.61
C VAL A 436 9.60 -26.20 -8.93
N LYS A 437 10.03 -25.24 -8.13
CA LYS A 437 9.81 -23.80 -8.39
C LYS A 437 10.94 -23.30 -9.27
N THR A 438 10.60 -22.64 -10.36
CA THR A 438 11.52 -22.15 -11.39
C THR A 438 11.45 -20.63 -11.46
N CYS A 439 12.60 -19.96 -11.59
CA CYS A 439 12.65 -18.51 -11.76
C CYS A 439 12.59 -18.13 -13.24
N LYS A 440 11.60 -17.32 -13.65
CA LYS A 440 11.43 -16.89 -15.06
C LYS A 440 12.32 -15.69 -15.44
N GLU A 441 12.68 -14.84 -14.47
CA GLU A 441 13.38 -13.57 -14.70
C GLU A 441 14.70 -13.52 -13.93
N CYS A 442 15.85 -13.55 -14.64
CA CYS A 442 17.19 -13.59 -14.06
C CYS A 442 17.74 -12.20 -13.67
N ALA A 443 16.89 -11.22 -13.34
CA ALA A 443 17.39 -9.97 -12.77
C ALA A 443 18.06 -10.28 -11.41
N PRO A 444 19.27 -9.73 -11.12
CA PRO A 444 20.05 -10.15 -9.95
C PRO A 444 19.30 -10.03 -8.62
N ASP A 445 18.46 -9.01 -8.48
CA ASP A 445 17.65 -8.73 -7.29
C ASP A 445 16.44 -9.67 -7.14
N VAL A 446 15.84 -10.11 -8.26
CA VAL A 446 14.78 -11.11 -8.28
C VAL A 446 15.36 -12.47 -7.89
N ARG A 447 16.54 -12.83 -8.43
CA ARG A 447 17.25 -14.06 -8.08
C ARG A 447 17.65 -14.10 -6.61
N GLU A 448 18.18 -13.00 -6.06
CA GLU A 448 18.54 -12.93 -4.63
C GLU A 448 17.32 -13.17 -3.73
N LYS A 449 16.17 -12.56 -4.05
CA LYS A 449 14.90 -12.81 -3.33
C LYS A 449 14.41 -14.24 -3.48
N PHE A 450 14.53 -14.81 -4.68
CA PHE A 450 14.14 -16.18 -4.98
C PHE A 450 14.98 -17.18 -4.17
N VAL A 451 16.31 -17.05 -4.20
CA VAL A 451 17.22 -17.88 -3.40
C VAL A 451 17.02 -17.65 -1.90
N GLY A 452 16.72 -16.42 -1.48
CA GLY A 452 16.39 -16.08 -0.10
C GLY A 452 15.24 -16.91 0.49
N GLU A 453 14.24 -17.27 -0.32
CA GLU A 453 13.16 -18.18 0.11
C GLU A 453 13.72 -19.56 0.49
N ALA A 454 14.60 -20.13 -0.33
CA ALA A 454 15.23 -21.42 -0.02
C ALA A 454 16.15 -21.35 1.21
N VAL A 455 16.84 -20.23 1.41
CA VAL A 455 17.67 -20.01 2.61
C VAL A 455 16.82 -20.04 3.88
N ILE A 456 15.65 -19.41 3.87
CA ILE A 456 14.71 -19.45 5.00
C ILE A 456 14.25 -20.89 5.23
N MET A 457 13.83 -21.59 4.17
CA MET A 457 13.29 -22.94 4.27
C MET A 457 14.31 -24.00 4.69
N LYS A 458 15.62 -23.76 4.45
CA LYS A 458 16.71 -24.70 4.76
C LYS A 458 16.72 -25.16 6.21
N ASN A 459 16.35 -24.29 7.14
CA ASN A 459 16.39 -24.53 8.58
C ASN A 459 15.02 -24.92 9.17
N LEU A 460 13.99 -25.09 8.34
CA LEU A 460 12.64 -25.44 8.79
C LEU A 460 12.44 -26.96 8.71
N ASP A 461 12.13 -27.56 9.84
CA ASP A 461 11.77 -28.98 9.93
C ASP A 461 10.57 -29.17 10.86
N HIS A 462 9.40 -29.38 10.25
CA HIS A 462 8.15 -29.58 10.97
C HIS A 462 7.16 -30.39 10.12
N PRO A 463 6.38 -31.33 10.68
CA PRO A 463 5.46 -32.19 9.92
C PRO A 463 4.40 -31.44 9.10
N HIS A 464 4.06 -30.21 9.53
CA HIS A 464 3.08 -29.35 8.88
C HIS A 464 3.71 -28.14 8.17
N ILE A 465 4.98 -28.21 7.79
CA ILE A 465 5.66 -27.25 6.92
C ILE A 465 6.17 -28.01 5.69
N VAL A 466 6.04 -27.39 4.51
CA VAL A 466 6.55 -27.95 3.26
C VAL A 466 8.09 -28.00 3.32
N ARG A 467 8.63 -29.22 3.24
CA ARG A 467 10.07 -29.48 3.35
C ARG A 467 10.81 -29.09 2.07
N LEU A 468 11.89 -28.33 2.22
CA LEU A 468 12.89 -28.13 1.18
C LEU A 468 13.69 -29.43 0.98
N ILE A 469 13.79 -29.88 -0.27
CA ILE A 469 14.65 -31.01 -0.66
C ILE A 469 16.02 -30.50 -1.05
N GLY A 470 16.10 -29.40 -1.79
CA GLY A 470 17.35 -28.73 -2.13
C GLY A 470 17.19 -27.63 -3.16
N VAL A 471 18.31 -27.04 -3.56
CA VAL A 471 18.39 -25.98 -4.57
C VAL A 471 19.31 -26.45 -5.69
N ILE A 472 18.89 -26.26 -6.94
CA ILE A 472 19.75 -26.42 -8.11
C ILE A 472 20.21 -25.02 -8.51
N GLU A 473 21.48 -24.75 -8.29
CA GLU A 473 22.10 -23.43 -8.50
C GLU A 473 22.42 -23.16 -9.99
N GLU A 474 22.35 -24.18 -10.85
CA GLU A 474 22.49 -24.04 -12.30
C GLU A 474 21.36 -23.15 -12.85
N GLU A 475 21.67 -22.14 -13.68
CA GLU A 475 20.66 -21.25 -14.26
C GLU A 475 19.78 -21.97 -15.30
N PRO A 476 18.44 -21.76 -15.30
CA PRO A 476 17.68 -20.96 -14.33
C PRO A 476 17.58 -21.67 -12.97
N VAL A 477 17.86 -20.98 -11.86
CA VAL A 477 17.86 -21.57 -10.50
C VAL A 477 16.53 -22.28 -10.18
N TRP A 478 16.59 -23.49 -9.62
CA TRP A 478 15.41 -24.25 -9.17
C TRP A 478 15.39 -24.48 -7.66
N ILE A 479 14.22 -24.32 -7.05
CA ILE A 479 13.96 -24.72 -5.66
C ILE A 479 13.13 -25.99 -5.68
N VAL A 480 13.66 -27.06 -5.09
CA VAL A 480 13.05 -28.40 -5.10
C VAL A 480 12.46 -28.68 -3.73
N MET A 481 11.16 -28.94 -3.68
CA MET A 481 10.37 -29.13 -2.47
C MET A 481 9.62 -30.47 -2.51
N GLU A 482 9.14 -30.93 -1.37
CA GLU A 482 8.21 -32.07 -1.36
C GLU A 482 6.91 -31.77 -2.13
N LEU A 483 6.36 -32.77 -2.81
CA LEU A 483 5.11 -32.64 -3.54
C LEU A 483 3.91 -33.03 -2.66
N CYS A 484 3.03 -32.05 -2.39
CA CYS A 484 1.72 -32.31 -1.79
C CYS A 484 0.70 -32.69 -2.88
N GLN A 485 0.28 -33.96 -2.90
CA GLN A 485 -0.46 -34.54 -4.04
C GLN A 485 -1.84 -33.94 -4.30
N HIS A 486 -2.46 -33.34 -3.29
CA HIS A 486 -3.80 -32.74 -3.40
C HIS A 486 -3.77 -31.23 -3.68
N GLY A 487 -2.57 -30.63 -3.78
CA GLY A 487 -2.40 -29.23 -4.14
C GLY A 487 -2.88 -28.25 -3.07
N GLU A 488 -3.27 -27.07 -3.52
CA GLU A 488 -3.70 -25.93 -2.70
C GLU A 488 -4.98 -26.22 -1.89
N LEU A 489 -4.97 -25.89 -0.59
CA LEU A 489 -6.07 -26.11 0.32
C LEU A 489 -7.34 -25.37 -0.11
N GLY A 490 -7.24 -24.12 -0.58
CA GLY A 490 -8.39 -23.35 -1.07
C GLY A 490 -9.20 -24.11 -2.12
N LYS A 491 -8.52 -24.61 -3.18
CA LYS A 491 -9.14 -25.42 -4.24
C LYS A 491 -9.66 -26.76 -3.72
N TYR A 492 -8.94 -27.39 -2.80
CA TYR A 492 -9.35 -28.65 -2.19
C TYR A 492 -10.64 -28.49 -1.38
N LEU A 493 -10.79 -27.42 -0.60
CA LEU A 493 -12.00 -27.11 0.15
C LEU A 493 -13.21 -26.92 -0.78
N THR A 494 -13.06 -26.16 -1.86
CA THR A 494 -14.14 -25.92 -2.84
C THR A 494 -14.53 -27.20 -3.59
N LYS A 495 -13.56 -28.05 -3.93
CA LYS A 495 -13.84 -29.31 -4.65
C LYS A 495 -14.52 -30.36 -3.76
N ASN A 496 -14.23 -30.37 -2.46
CA ASN A 496 -14.66 -31.41 -1.53
C ASN A 496 -15.70 -30.91 -0.50
N GLN A 497 -16.48 -29.88 -0.84
CA GLN A 497 -17.42 -29.24 0.10
C GLN A 497 -18.43 -30.22 0.73
N GLN A 498 -18.85 -31.24 -0.02
CA GLN A 498 -19.85 -32.23 0.43
C GLN A 498 -19.27 -33.34 1.31
N SER A 499 -17.97 -33.63 1.20
CA SER A 499 -17.33 -34.73 1.95
C SER A 499 -16.61 -34.25 3.21
N LEU A 500 -16.22 -32.98 3.27
CA LEU A 500 -15.46 -32.43 4.40
C LEU A 500 -16.39 -32.11 5.58
N ILE A 501 -16.12 -32.74 6.71
CA ILE A 501 -16.82 -32.52 7.99
C ILE A 501 -16.04 -31.55 8.89
N ASN A 502 -16.71 -31.00 9.90
CA ASN A 502 -16.11 -30.06 10.86
C ASN A 502 -14.84 -30.61 11.51
N VAL A 503 -14.83 -31.89 11.90
CA VAL A 503 -13.65 -32.54 12.50
C VAL A 503 -12.40 -32.32 11.65
N THR A 504 -12.49 -32.54 10.34
CA THR A 504 -11.37 -32.36 9.40
C THR A 504 -10.98 -30.89 9.24
N LEU A 505 -11.95 -29.98 9.19
CA LEU A 505 -11.69 -28.53 9.05
C LEU A 505 -10.99 -27.95 10.29
N VAL A 506 -11.40 -28.37 11.49
CA VAL A 506 -10.74 -27.99 12.75
C VAL A 506 -9.35 -28.63 12.83
N LEU A 507 -9.20 -29.89 12.37
CA LEU A 507 -7.88 -30.54 12.28
C LEU A 507 -6.90 -29.76 11.40
N PHE A 508 -7.32 -29.29 10.22
CA PHE A 508 -6.47 -28.47 9.36
C PHE A 508 -6.04 -27.18 10.06
N SER A 509 -6.97 -26.51 10.75
CA SER A 509 -6.68 -25.31 11.54
C SER A 509 -5.64 -25.59 12.64
N LEU A 510 -5.77 -26.72 13.34
CA LEU A 510 -4.82 -27.16 14.38
C LEU A 510 -3.43 -27.43 13.82
N GLN A 511 -3.34 -28.10 12.67
CA GLN A 511 -2.07 -28.44 12.02
C GLN A 511 -1.31 -27.19 11.57
N ILE A 512 -2.01 -26.21 10.99
CA ILE A 512 -1.44 -24.91 10.64
C ILE A 512 -1.00 -24.17 11.90
N CYS A 513 -1.81 -24.16 12.97
CA CYS A 513 -1.46 -23.53 14.23
C CYS A 513 -0.16 -24.11 14.82
N LYS A 514 0.03 -25.43 14.77
CA LYS A 514 1.26 -26.09 15.22
C LYS A 514 2.49 -25.66 14.41
N ALA A 515 2.34 -25.51 13.09
CA ALA A 515 3.41 -24.96 12.25
C ALA A 515 3.75 -23.52 12.66
N LEU A 516 2.75 -22.69 12.97
CA LEU A 516 2.96 -21.29 13.38
C LEU A 516 3.57 -21.16 14.78
N VAL A 517 3.26 -22.07 15.72
CA VAL A 517 3.98 -22.18 17.02
C VAL A 517 5.46 -22.44 16.78
N TYR A 518 5.79 -23.36 15.86
CA TYR A 518 7.17 -23.65 15.50
C TYR A 518 7.87 -22.42 14.88
N LEU A 519 7.23 -21.70 13.97
CA LEU A 519 7.80 -20.47 13.39
C LEU A 519 8.02 -19.36 14.43
N GLN A 520 7.09 -19.20 15.38
CA GLN A 520 7.24 -18.27 16.50
C GLN A 520 8.49 -18.62 17.33
N GLY A 521 8.74 -19.90 17.61
CA GLY A 521 9.94 -20.35 18.33
C GLY A 521 11.24 -20.09 17.57
N MET A 522 11.18 -20.01 16.25
CA MET A 522 12.29 -19.63 15.36
C MET A 522 12.41 -18.11 15.16
N ASN A 523 11.63 -17.31 15.90
CA ASN A 523 11.51 -15.86 15.76
C ASN A 523 11.23 -15.40 14.32
N MET A 524 10.36 -16.13 13.62
CA MET A 524 10.06 -15.90 12.21
C MET A 524 8.60 -15.48 12.00
N VAL A 525 8.38 -14.47 11.15
CA VAL A 525 7.04 -14.02 10.72
C VAL A 525 6.81 -14.47 9.28
N HIS A 526 5.67 -15.11 9.03
CA HIS A 526 5.29 -15.62 7.73
C HIS A 526 4.80 -14.51 6.79
N ARG A 527 3.96 -13.59 7.30
CA ARG A 527 3.45 -12.38 6.61
C ARG A 527 2.45 -12.60 5.48
N ASP A 528 2.08 -13.85 5.18
CA ASP A 528 1.13 -14.19 4.13
C ASP A 528 0.39 -15.51 4.44
N ILE A 529 -0.20 -15.59 5.64
CA ILE A 529 -0.93 -16.78 6.06
C ILE A 529 -2.34 -16.75 5.44
N ALA A 530 -2.60 -17.69 4.54
CA ALA A 530 -3.89 -17.85 3.86
C ALA A 530 -4.01 -19.25 3.27
N VAL A 531 -5.23 -19.72 2.99
CA VAL A 531 -5.43 -21.09 2.43
C VAL A 531 -4.77 -21.31 1.07
N ARG A 532 -4.47 -20.24 0.31
CA ARG A 532 -3.71 -20.30 -0.95
C ARG A 532 -2.25 -20.72 -0.78
N ASN A 533 -1.71 -20.52 0.43
CA ASN A 533 -0.32 -20.83 0.78
C ASN A 533 -0.25 -22.10 1.66
N VAL A 534 -1.36 -22.82 1.80
CA VAL A 534 -1.43 -24.11 2.50
C VAL A 534 -1.67 -25.21 1.48
N LEU A 535 -0.91 -26.30 1.57
CA LEU A 535 -1.02 -27.45 0.69
C LEU A 535 -1.57 -28.66 1.42
N VAL A 536 -2.32 -29.50 0.73
CA VAL A 536 -2.91 -30.73 1.25
C VAL A 536 -1.99 -31.90 0.90
N ALA A 537 -1.31 -32.45 1.91
CA ALA A 537 -0.40 -33.58 1.77
C ALA A 537 -1.18 -34.91 1.66
N THR A 538 -2.18 -35.08 2.52
CA THR A 538 -3.15 -36.20 2.49
C THR A 538 -4.54 -35.66 2.88
N PRO A 539 -5.64 -36.42 2.71
CA PRO A 539 -6.97 -35.96 3.11
C PRO A 539 -7.11 -35.55 4.59
N GLU A 540 -6.18 -35.96 5.45
CA GLU A 540 -6.13 -35.64 6.89
C GLU A 540 -4.89 -34.81 7.28
N SER A 541 -4.11 -34.33 6.32
CA SER A 541 -2.84 -33.64 6.57
C SER A 541 -2.63 -32.43 5.65
N VAL A 542 -2.44 -31.27 6.25
CA VAL A 542 -2.03 -30.03 5.58
C VAL A 542 -0.64 -29.57 5.99
N LYS A 543 0.00 -28.81 5.11
CA LYS A 543 1.32 -28.22 5.29
C LYS A 543 1.34 -26.75 4.86
N LEU A 544 1.91 -25.89 5.69
CA LEU A 544 2.14 -24.49 5.38
C LEU A 544 3.33 -24.36 4.42
N GLY A 545 3.17 -23.53 3.38
CA GLY A 545 4.20 -23.25 2.37
C GLY A 545 4.23 -21.77 1.98
N ASP A 546 5.01 -21.47 0.95
CA ASP A 546 5.30 -20.13 0.42
C ASP A 546 5.94 -19.16 1.42
N PHE A 547 7.26 -19.28 1.57
CA PHE A 547 8.08 -18.47 2.47
C PHE A 547 8.69 -17.24 1.78
N GLY A 548 8.25 -16.89 0.56
CA GLY A 548 8.85 -15.81 -0.23
C GLY A 548 8.77 -14.43 0.45
N LEU A 549 7.75 -14.22 1.29
CA LEU A 549 7.56 -13.00 2.08
C LEU A 549 8.06 -13.10 3.52
N SER A 550 8.40 -14.30 4.00
CA SER A 550 8.76 -14.56 5.39
C SER A 550 10.10 -13.95 5.76
N ARG A 551 10.29 -13.56 7.03
CA ARG A 551 11.54 -12.96 7.52
C ARG A 551 11.76 -13.34 9.00
N TYR A 552 13.02 -13.47 9.39
CA TYR A 552 13.42 -13.48 10.80
C TYR A 552 13.26 -12.07 11.37
N ILE A 553 12.79 -11.97 12.62
CA ILE A 553 12.80 -10.72 13.37
C ILE A 553 14.17 -10.65 14.08
N GLU A 554 14.99 -9.64 13.78
CA GLU A 554 16.20 -9.30 14.57
C GLU A 554 15.80 -8.47 15.81
N ASP A 555 16.72 -7.97 16.63
CA ASP A 555 16.45 -7.30 17.94
C ASP A 555 15.43 -6.11 17.93
N GLU A 556 14.93 -5.70 16.76
CA GLU A 556 13.76 -4.81 16.61
C GLU A 556 12.45 -5.63 16.56
N GLU A 557 11.48 -5.34 17.43
CA GLU A 557 10.20 -6.08 17.58
C GLU A 557 9.30 -6.20 16.33
N TYR A 558 9.72 -5.68 15.16
CA TYR A 558 8.91 -5.67 13.94
C TYR A 558 9.65 -5.34 12.63
N TYR A 559 9.05 -5.73 11.49
CA TYR A 559 9.56 -5.44 10.14
C TYR A 559 8.69 -4.42 9.38
N LYS A 560 9.30 -3.50 8.61
CA LYS A 560 8.64 -2.55 7.67
C LYS A 560 8.84 -2.98 6.20
N ALA A 561 7.75 -3.30 5.49
CA ALA A 561 7.81 -3.77 4.10
C ALA A 561 7.84 -2.66 3.03
N SER A 562 8.37 -2.97 1.84
CA SER A 562 8.35 -2.12 0.64
C SER A 562 7.02 -2.18 -0.14
N VAL A 563 6.84 -1.29 -1.13
CA VAL A 563 5.56 -0.88 -1.79
C VAL A 563 5.00 -1.90 -2.81
N THR A 564 4.96 -3.20 -2.50
CA THR A 564 4.38 -4.22 -3.40
C THR A 564 2.86 -4.42 -3.23
N ARG A 565 2.24 -5.27 -4.06
CA ARG A 565 0.81 -5.64 -3.98
C ARG A 565 0.50 -6.37 -2.65
N LEU A 566 -0.16 -5.62 -1.77
CA LEU A 566 -0.80 -5.99 -0.52
C LEU A 566 -1.85 -7.14 -0.49
N PRO A 567 -1.79 -8.24 0.30
CA PRO A 567 -2.97 -9.08 0.54
C PRO A 567 -3.93 -8.44 1.58
N ILE A 568 -4.43 -7.23 1.28
CA ILE A 568 -5.09 -6.34 2.25
C ILE A 568 -6.21 -7.01 3.05
N LYS A 569 -7.04 -7.85 2.40
CA LYS A 569 -8.19 -8.53 3.05
C LYS A 569 -7.80 -9.54 4.13
N TRP A 570 -6.54 -9.98 4.16
CA TRP A 570 -6.01 -10.90 5.18
C TRP A 570 -5.23 -10.18 6.27
N MET A 571 -4.76 -8.97 6.00
CA MET A 571 -3.79 -8.29 6.85
C MET A 571 -4.41 -7.70 8.12
N ALA A 572 -3.59 -7.64 9.17
CA ALA A 572 -3.93 -6.93 10.40
C ALA A 572 -3.97 -5.40 10.18
N PRO A 573 -4.79 -4.64 10.94
CA PRO A 573 -4.91 -3.19 10.78
C PRO A 573 -3.58 -2.44 10.86
N GLU A 574 -2.68 -2.83 11.76
CA GLU A 574 -1.36 -2.24 11.91
C GLU A 574 -0.44 -2.54 10.71
N SER A 575 -0.60 -3.70 10.08
CA SER A 575 0.13 -4.03 8.86
C SER A 575 -0.38 -3.24 7.66
N ILE A 576 -1.69 -2.93 7.61
CA ILE A 576 -2.29 -2.10 6.55
C ILE A 576 -1.84 -0.64 6.72
N ASN A 577 -2.02 -0.08 7.92
CA ASN A 577 -1.79 1.33 8.20
C ASN A 577 -0.30 1.69 8.27
N PHE A 578 0.53 0.83 8.87
CA PHE A 578 1.90 1.15 9.24
C PHE A 578 2.95 0.21 8.62
N ARG A 579 2.53 -0.75 7.79
CA ARG A 579 3.39 -1.78 7.18
C ARG A 579 4.18 -2.60 8.20
N ARG A 580 3.67 -2.70 9.43
CA ARG A 580 4.28 -3.43 10.54
C ARG A 580 3.87 -4.90 10.51
N PHE A 581 4.85 -5.79 10.48
CA PHE A 581 4.65 -7.23 10.55
C PHE A 581 5.33 -7.81 11.79
N THR A 582 4.56 -8.54 12.59
CA THR A 582 4.94 -9.19 13.86
C THR A 582 4.23 -10.54 14.00
N VAL A 583 4.59 -11.32 15.02
CA VAL A 583 3.86 -12.54 15.42
C VAL A 583 2.36 -12.24 15.65
N ALA A 584 2.03 -11.10 16.27
CA ALA A 584 0.63 -10.71 16.50
C ALA A 584 -0.12 -10.39 15.19
N SER A 585 0.55 -9.88 14.17
CA SER A 585 -0.06 -9.72 12.85
C SER A 585 -0.28 -11.06 12.13
N ASP A 586 0.59 -12.05 12.35
CA ASP A 586 0.40 -13.42 11.86
C ASP A 586 -0.77 -14.12 12.59
N VAL A 587 -0.98 -13.86 13.89
CA VAL A 587 -2.16 -14.35 14.63
C VAL A 587 -3.46 -13.86 13.98
N TRP A 588 -3.50 -12.59 13.57
CA TRP A 588 -4.65 -12.04 12.83
C TRP A 588 -4.87 -12.77 11.51
N MET A 589 -3.81 -12.92 10.70
CA MET A 589 -3.89 -13.59 9.40
C MET A 589 -4.28 -15.07 9.55
N PHE A 590 -3.80 -15.74 10.60
CA PHE A 590 -4.18 -17.11 10.93
C PHE A 590 -5.67 -17.23 11.24
N ALA A 591 -6.26 -16.28 11.97
CA ALA A 591 -7.70 -16.29 12.21
C ALA A 591 -8.52 -16.05 10.94
N VAL A 592 -8.04 -15.21 10.02
CA VAL A 592 -8.64 -15.11 8.67
C VAL A 592 -8.52 -16.44 7.91
N CYS A 593 -7.37 -17.12 8.00
CA CYS A 593 -7.17 -18.44 7.40
C CYS A 593 -8.12 -19.51 7.99
N MET A 594 -8.31 -19.54 9.32
CA MET A 594 -9.31 -20.42 9.94
C MET A 594 -10.72 -20.10 9.44
N TRP A 595 -11.06 -18.82 9.27
CA TRP A 595 -12.34 -18.42 8.68
C TRP A 595 -12.50 -18.90 7.24
N GLU A 596 -11.45 -18.82 6.41
CA GLU A 596 -11.46 -19.37 5.05
C GLU A 596 -11.68 -20.89 5.05
N ILE A 597 -11.03 -21.62 5.96
CA ILE A 597 -11.21 -23.08 6.11
C ILE A 597 -12.66 -23.41 6.47
N MET A 598 -13.20 -22.77 7.51
CA MET A 598 -14.56 -23.04 8.00
C MET A 598 -15.65 -22.55 7.03
N SER A 599 -15.36 -21.54 6.22
CA SER A 599 -16.25 -21.07 5.16
C SER A 599 -16.10 -21.86 3.84
N ARG A 600 -15.27 -22.92 3.84
CA ARG A 600 -15.01 -23.81 2.70
C ARG A 600 -14.42 -23.11 1.48
N GLY A 601 -13.49 -22.19 1.73
CA GLY A 601 -12.71 -21.48 0.72
C GLY A 601 -13.34 -20.19 0.22
N LYS A 602 -14.31 -19.60 0.94
CA LYS A 602 -14.82 -18.27 0.59
C LYS A 602 -13.72 -17.22 0.79
N GLN A 603 -13.69 -16.22 -0.09
CA GLN A 603 -12.78 -15.09 0.05
C GLN A 603 -13.22 -14.19 1.22
N PRO A 604 -12.31 -13.77 2.12
CA PRO A 604 -12.64 -12.83 3.19
C PRO A 604 -13.07 -11.49 2.60
N PHE A 605 -14.11 -10.87 3.16
CA PHE A 605 -14.62 -9.57 2.69
C PHE A 605 -14.88 -9.53 1.17
N HIS A 606 -15.44 -10.60 0.59
CA HIS A 606 -15.69 -10.67 -0.86
C HIS A 606 -16.64 -9.57 -1.37
N TRP A 607 -17.46 -8.99 -0.49
CA TRP A 607 -18.36 -7.87 -0.76
C TRP A 607 -17.72 -6.48 -0.67
N LEU A 608 -16.42 -6.39 -0.35
CA LEU A 608 -15.70 -5.11 -0.22
C LEU A 608 -14.52 -5.01 -1.18
N ASP A 609 -14.23 -3.78 -1.62
CA ASP A 609 -12.96 -3.42 -2.22
C ASP A 609 -11.84 -3.35 -1.16
N ASN A 610 -10.59 -3.63 -1.55
CA ASN A 610 -9.43 -3.60 -0.63
C ASN A 610 -9.30 -2.29 0.16
N ARG A 611 -9.65 -1.16 -0.47
CA ARG A 611 -9.57 0.20 0.10
C ARG A 611 -10.60 0.46 1.19
N ASP A 612 -11.70 -0.29 1.21
CA ASP A 612 -12.77 -0.12 2.20
C ASP A 612 -12.61 -1.02 3.42
N VAL A 613 -11.79 -2.08 3.31
CA VAL A 613 -11.57 -3.06 4.39
C VAL A 613 -11.11 -2.38 5.67
N ILE A 614 -10.13 -1.47 5.59
CA ILE A 614 -9.58 -0.80 6.78
C ILE A 614 -10.64 -0.01 7.54
N ASN A 615 -11.53 0.68 6.83
CA ASN A 615 -12.61 1.47 7.44
C ASN A 615 -13.58 0.56 8.22
N GLN A 616 -13.89 -0.62 7.69
CA GLN A 616 -14.75 -1.59 8.36
C GLN A 616 -14.08 -2.15 9.62
N LEU A 617 -12.82 -2.54 9.52
CA LEU A 617 -12.05 -3.06 10.66
C LEU A 617 -11.94 -2.01 11.78
N GLU A 618 -11.75 -0.76 11.41
CA GLU A 618 -11.62 0.35 12.35
C GLU A 618 -12.93 0.74 13.05
N GLN A 619 -14.08 0.44 12.45
CA GLN A 619 -15.42 0.57 13.05
C GLN A 619 -15.76 -0.59 14.00
N GLY A 620 -14.89 -1.60 14.10
CA GLY A 620 -15.12 -2.79 14.92
C GLY A 620 -15.80 -3.93 14.16
N ASN A 621 -16.11 -3.76 12.87
CA ASN A 621 -16.70 -4.82 12.07
C ASN A 621 -15.65 -5.93 11.83
N ARG A 622 -16.09 -7.18 11.87
CA ARG A 622 -15.28 -8.38 11.66
C ARG A 622 -15.98 -9.34 10.71
N LEU A 623 -15.26 -10.35 10.21
CA LEU A 623 -15.86 -11.38 9.37
C LEU A 623 -16.96 -12.12 10.14
N PRO A 624 -18.13 -12.37 9.54
CA PRO A 624 -19.26 -13.03 10.21
C PRO A 624 -18.96 -14.51 10.47
N LYS A 625 -19.62 -15.12 11.46
CA LYS A 625 -19.45 -16.55 11.76
C LYS A 625 -19.87 -17.42 10.56
N PRO A 626 -19.01 -18.32 10.06
CA PRO A 626 -19.41 -19.25 9.00
C PRO A 626 -20.51 -20.22 9.45
N ASP A 627 -21.26 -20.71 8.48
CA ASP A 627 -22.25 -21.77 8.66
C ASP A 627 -21.57 -23.03 9.20
N GLN A 628 -22.23 -23.73 10.14
CA GLN A 628 -21.71 -24.94 10.80
C GLN A 628 -20.40 -24.76 11.59
N CYS A 629 -19.82 -23.55 11.66
CA CYS A 629 -18.63 -23.30 12.46
C CYS A 629 -18.91 -23.45 13.97
N PRO A 630 -18.11 -24.26 14.70
CA PRO A 630 -18.22 -24.43 16.14
C PRO A 630 -18.11 -23.07 16.87
N PRO A 631 -19.04 -22.73 17.77
CA PRO A 631 -19.03 -21.44 18.48
C PRO A 631 -17.72 -21.17 19.23
N ALA A 632 -17.13 -22.20 19.84
CA ALA A 632 -15.86 -22.10 20.54
C ALA A 632 -14.71 -21.69 19.61
N LEU A 633 -14.65 -22.25 18.40
CA LEU A 633 -13.63 -21.88 17.41
C LEU A 633 -13.81 -20.44 16.94
N TYR A 634 -15.04 -20.02 16.68
CA TYR A 634 -15.31 -18.64 16.25
C TYR A 634 -14.99 -17.62 17.36
N SER A 635 -15.22 -17.96 18.63
CA SER A 635 -14.81 -17.13 19.77
C SER A 635 -13.28 -16.95 19.82
N LEU A 636 -12.51 -17.98 19.47
CA LEU A 636 -11.05 -17.84 19.32
C LEU A 636 -10.68 -16.92 18.15
N MET A 637 -11.37 -17.03 17.01
CA MET A 637 -11.14 -16.14 15.85
C MET A 637 -11.38 -14.66 16.23
N THR A 638 -12.46 -14.35 16.95
CA THR A 638 -12.78 -12.96 17.33
C THR A 638 -11.76 -12.39 18.32
N ARG A 639 -11.21 -13.19 19.24
CA ARG A 639 -10.08 -12.80 20.10
C ARG A 639 -8.81 -12.49 19.30
N CYS A 640 -8.51 -13.31 18.28
CA CYS A 640 -7.39 -13.05 17.37
C CYS A 640 -7.58 -11.75 16.56
N TRP A 641 -8.82 -11.34 16.31
CA TRP A 641 -9.15 -10.08 15.65
C TRP A 641 -9.32 -8.89 16.59
N SER A 642 -8.77 -8.97 17.80
CA SER A 642 -8.60 -7.78 18.64
C SER A 642 -7.82 -6.71 17.85
N TYR A 643 -8.32 -5.48 17.88
CA TYR A 643 -7.70 -4.38 17.13
C TYR A 643 -6.28 -4.13 17.64
N ASP A 644 -6.11 -4.08 18.97
CA ASP A 644 -4.82 -3.87 19.61
C ASP A 644 -3.99 -5.18 19.59
N PRO A 645 -2.78 -5.18 19.00
CA PRO A 645 -1.97 -6.40 18.86
C PRO A 645 -1.64 -7.14 20.17
N PRO A 646 -1.32 -6.45 21.30
CA PRO A 646 -1.01 -7.13 22.57
C PRO A 646 -2.16 -7.91 23.19
N GLU A 647 -3.41 -7.59 22.83
CA GLU A 647 -4.62 -8.25 23.34
C GLU A 647 -4.92 -9.56 22.60
N ARG A 648 -4.18 -9.87 21.53
CA ARG A 648 -4.35 -11.09 20.75
C ARG A 648 -3.67 -12.26 21.47
N PRO A 649 -4.28 -13.46 21.50
CA PRO A 649 -3.68 -14.63 22.12
C PRO A 649 -2.41 -15.08 21.39
N THR A 650 -1.53 -15.76 22.11
CA THR A 650 -0.32 -16.35 21.52
C THR A 650 -0.63 -17.61 20.70
N PHE A 651 0.22 -18.00 19.76
CA PHE A 651 0.01 -19.25 19.00
C PHE A 651 0.01 -20.48 19.91
N THR A 652 0.79 -20.47 20.99
CA THR A 652 0.81 -21.57 21.98
C THR A 652 -0.55 -21.73 22.64
N GLU A 653 -1.18 -20.63 23.08
CA GLU A 653 -2.55 -20.66 23.63
C GLU A 653 -3.55 -21.13 22.58
N LEU A 654 -3.43 -20.66 21.33
CA LEU A 654 -4.33 -21.07 20.25
C LEU A 654 -4.22 -22.56 19.94
N ALA A 655 -3.02 -23.13 19.93
CA ALA A 655 -2.82 -24.55 19.67
C ALA A 655 -3.50 -25.44 20.71
N CYS A 656 -3.43 -25.07 21.99
CA CYS A 656 -4.14 -25.77 23.07
C CYS A 656 -5.66 -25.67 22.89
N ASN A 657 -6.19 -24.45 22.76
CA ASN A 657 -7.63 -24.24 22.65
C ASN A 657 -8.24 -24.90 21.40
N ILE A 658 -7.56 -24.85 20.24
CA ILE A 658 -8.03 -25.50 19.01
C ILE A 658 -7.97 -27.02 19.15
N SER A 659 -6.99 -27.56 19.89
CA SER A 659 -6.91 -29.00 20.18
C SER A 659 -8.13 -29.48 20.98
N ASP A 660 -8.54 -28.71 21.99
CA ASP A 660 -9.74 -29.02 22.80
C ASP A 660 -11.01 -28.98 21.95
N VAL A 661 -11.15 -27.96 21.09
CA VAL A 661 -12.27 -27.87 20.16
C VAL A 661 -12.29 -29.05 19.18
N HIS A 662 -11.14 -29.47 18.66
CA HIS A 662 -11.05 -30.62 17.76
C HIS A 662 -11.47 -31.92 18.47
N GLN A 663 -11.07 -32.11 19.73
CA GLN A 663 -11.45 -33.28 20.52
C GLN A 663 -12.97 -33.30 20.77
N MET A 664 -13.56 -32.15 21.11
CA MET A 664 -15.01 -32.01 21.28
C MET A 664 -15.77 -32.34 19.99
N GLU A 665 -15.33 -31.82 18.84
CA GLU A 665 -15.98 -32.12 17.55
C GLU A 665 -15.86 -33.61 17.18
N LYS A 666 -14.74 -34.27 17.51
CA LYS A 666 -14.59 -35.72 17.33
C LYS A 666 -15.61 -36.51 18.13
N GLU A 667 -15.82 -36.15 19.39
CA GLU A 667 -16.79 -36.80 20.27
C GLU A 667 -18.23 -36.59 19.77
N LEU A 668 -18.56 -35.38 19.32
CA LEU A 668 -19.85 -35.06 18.72
C LEU A 668 -20.10 -35.83 17.42
N GLU A 669 -19.07 -36.10 16.61
CA GLU A 669 -19.19 -36.91 15.40
C GLU A 669 -19.47 -38.38 15.74
N VAL A 670 -18.73 -38.94 16.71
CA VAL A 670 -18.95 -40.32 17.17
C VAL A 670 -20.38 -40.51 17.68
N GLU A 671 -20.90 -39.54 18.43
CA GLU A 671 -22.28 -39.61 18.91
C GLU A 671 -23.31 -39.50 17.77
N ARG A 672 -23.07 -38.62 16.79
CA ARG A 672 -23.92 -38.55 15.58
C ARG A 672 -23.94 -39.86 14.79
N GLU A 673 -22.81 -40.55 14.67
CA GLU A 673 -22.74 -41.86 14.02
C GLU A 673 -23.47 -42.95 14.82
N ARG A 674 -23.38 -42.92 16.16
CA ARG A 674 -24.16 -43.83 17.03
C ARG A 674 -25.66 -43.60 16.89
N ASP A 675 -26.11 -42.35 16.85
CA ASP A 675 -27.52 -42.00 16.66
C ASP A 675 -28.04 -42.44 15.30
N LYS A 676 -27.26 -42.26 14.23
CA LYS A 676 -27.57 -42.79 12.90
C LYS A 676 -27.72 -44.31 12.96
N ALA A 677 -26.75 -45.02 13.54
CA ALA A 677 -26.80 -46.48 13.67
C ALA A 677 -28.00 -46.97 14.50
N ARG A 678 -28.37 -46.25 15.57
CA ARG A 678 -29.56 -46.54 16.38
C ARG A 678 -30.84 -46.34 15.58
N ASN A 679 -30.94 -45.27 14.81
CA ASN A 679 -32.10 -45.01 13.95
C ASN A 679 -32.23 -46.04 12.82
N THR A 680 -31.13 -46.50 12.23
CA THR A 680 -31.14 -47.58 11.23
C THR A 680 -31.63 -48.90 11.83
N ARG A 681 -31.17 -49.27 13.03
CA ARG A 681 -31.64 -50.49 13.73
C ARG A 681 -33.12 -50.44 14.11
N ILE A 682 -33.67 -49.26 14.42
CA ILE A 682 -35.10 -49.09 14.68
C ILE A 682 -35.93 -49.26 13.40
N LEU A 683 -35.38 -48.92 12.24
CA LEU A 683 -36.03 -49.15 10.95
C LEU A 683 -36.05 -50.65 10.59
N GLU A 684 -34.97 -51.38 10.86
CA GLU A 684 -34.85 -52.83 10.61
C GLU A 684 -35.69 -53.68 11.59
N ALA A 685 -35.85 -53.25 12.84
CA ALA A 685 -36.63 -53.97 13.86
C ALA A 685 -38.16 -53.96 13.63
N LYS A 686 -38.66 -53.28 12.59
CA LYS A 686 -40.10 -53.23 12.26
C LYS A 686 -40.64 -54.44 11.46
N PHE A 687 -39.83 -55.49 11.22
CA PHE A 687 -40.22 -56.68 10.44
C PHE A 687 -40.39 -57.99 11.23
N SER A 688 -40.54 -57.96 12.56
CA SER A 688 -40.90 -59.17 13.34
C SER A 688 -41.91 -58.87 14.45
N GLU A 689 -42.97 -59.68 14.53
CA GLU A 689 -44.10 -59.56 15.48
C GLU A 689 -43.68 -59.55 16.96
N PRO A 690 -44.38 -58.81 17.85
CA PRO A 690 -44.08 -58.77 19.28
C PRO A 690 -44.93 -59.77 20.11
N PRO A 691 -44.38 -60.42 21.16
CA PRO A 691 -45.18 -61.03 22.22
C PRO A 691 -45.59 -59.99 23.30
N PRO A 692 -46.56 -60.30 24.18
CA PRO A 692 -47.38 -59.30 24.86
C PRO A 692 -46.70 -58.60 26.05
N LYS A 693 -47.13 -57.36 26.26
CA LYS A 693 -46.65 -56.39 27.26
C LYS A 693 -46.80 -56.87 28.70
N VAL A 694 -45.78 -56.56 29.52
CA VAL A 694 -45.93 -56.35 30.98
C VAL A 694 -45.44 -54.94 31.29
N ALA A 695 -46.26 -54.16 31.99
CA ALA A 695 -46.00 -52.77 32.35
C ALA A 695 -45.04 -52.67 33.55
N VAL A 696 -43.93 -51.96 33.41
CA VAL A 696 -43.20 -51.36 34.54
C VAL A 696 -42.62 -50.00 34.13
N SER A 697 -42.88 -49.00 34.97
CA SER A 697 -42.40 -47.63 34.89
C SER A 697 -40.88 -47.54 35.07
N PHE A 698 -40.17 -46.91 34.13
CA PHE A 698 -38.82 -46.38 34.33
C PHE A 698 -38.68 -45.07 33.54
N HIS A 699 -38.99 -43.96 34.20
CA HIS A 699 -38.71 -42.61 33.73
C HIS A 699 -37.78 -41.92 34.73
N MET A 700 -36.49 -42.22 34.63
CA MET A 700 -35.36 -41.38 35.08
C MET A 700 -34.08 -42.18 34.89
N LEU A 701 -33.25 -41.76 33.93
CA LEU A 701 -31.79 -41.78 33.88
C LEU A 701 -31.38 -41.52 32.43
N PHE A 702 -30.32 -40.73 32.24
CA PHE A 702 -29.75 -40.25 30.97
C PHE A 702 -30.26 -38.92 30.39
N VAL A 703 -30.28 -37.88 31.24
CA VAL A 703 -29.78 -36.55 30.85
C VAL A 703 -28.95 -36.02 32.02
N CYS A 704 -27.81 -36.67 32.29
CA CYS A 704 -26.85 -36.19 33.29
C CYS A 704 -25.44 -36.68 32.91
N SER A 705 -24.88 -36.10 31.85
CA SER A 705 -23.44 -36.21 31.55
C SER A 705 -22.90 -35.00 30.77
N TYR A 706 -23.67 -33.94 30.56
CA TYR A 706 -23.27 -32.81 29.69
C TYR A 706 -23.14 -31.46 30.41
N THR A 707 -23.15 -31.44 31.75
CA THR A 707 -23.06 -30.20 32.54
C THR A 707 -22.05 -30.29 33.69
N GLN A 708 -20.94 -31.02 33.51
CA GLN A 708 -19.91 -31.11 34.54
C GLN A 708 -18.49 -30.78 34.07
N PHE A 709 -18.35 -30.02 32.98
CA PHE A 709 -17.04 -29.51 32.56
C PHE A 709 -17.12 -28.11 31.92
N GLN A 710 -17.88 -27.21 32.54
CA GLN A 710 -17.89 -25.78 32.17
C GLN A 710 -17.53 -24.87 33.35
N GLN A 711 -16.71 -25.35 34.30
CA GLN A 711 -16.36 -24.60 35.51
C GLN A 711 -14.87 -24.60 35.87
N HIS A 712 -13.99 -24.55 34.88
CA HIS A 712 -12.62 -24.09 35.11
C HIS A 712 -12.19 -23.17 33.96
N ILE A 713 -12.44 -21.86 34.14
CA ILE A 713 -11.51 -20.74 33.94
C ILE A 713 -12.35 -19.46 34.10
N LEU A 714 -11.92 -18.61 35.05
CA LEU A 714 -12.51 -17.36 35.57
C LEU A 714 -13.38 -17.53 36.83
N GLU A 715 -12.70 -17.71 37.96
CA GLU A 715 -13.24 -17.39 39.28
C GLU A 715 -13.07 -15.88 39.56
N GLY A 716 -14.16 -15.26 40.00
CA GLY A 716 -14.21 -13.88 40.50
C GLY A 716 -15.61 -13.59 41.07
N GLU A 717 -15.74 -13.85 42.37
CA GLU A 717 -16.85 -13.49 43.29
C GLU A 717 -18.09 -14.39 43.39
N PHE A 718 -18.29 -14.89 44.61
CA PHE A 718 -19.36 -15.76 45.09
C PHE A 718 -20.67 -14.99 45.34
N SER A 719 -21.80 -15.51 44.85
CA SER A 719 -23.12 -15.33 45.48
C SER A 719 -23.89 -16.66 45.38
N PHE A 720 -24.47 -17.10 46.51
CA PHE A 720 -25.07 -18.41 46.70
C PHE A 720 -26.21 -18.69 45.69
N GLY A 721 -26.11 -19.80 44.97
CA GLY A 721 -27.17 -20.31 44.10
C GLY A 721 -28.32 -20.97 44.88
N PRO A 722 -29.53 -21.04 44.29
CA PRO A 722 -30.73 -21.53 44.97
C PRO A 722 -30.65 -23.04 45.27
N THR A 723 -31.02 -23.42 46.49
CA THR A 723 -30.96 -24.80 47.00
C THR A 723 -32.18 -25.65 46.64
N SER A 724 -33.18 -25.07 45.96
CA SER A 724 -34.39 -25.77 45.54
C SER A 724 -34.89 -25.32 44.16
N LYS A 725 -35.63 -26.22 43.49
CA LYS A 725 -36.26 -25.96 42.18
C LYS A 725 -37.27 -24.80 42.23
N GLU A 726 -37.89 -24.59 43.39
CA GLU A 726 -38.89 -23.53 43.62
C GLU A 726 -38.23 -22.16 43.77
N ASP A 727 -37.03 -22.08 44.36
CA ASP A 727 -36.26 -20.83 44.45
C ASP A 727 -35.70 -20.41 43.09
N ALA A 728 -35.26 -21.37 42.26
CA ALA A 728 -34.83 -21.09 40.89
C ALA A 728 -35.96 -20.54 40.02
N GLN A 729 -37.19 -21.04 40.20
CA GLN A 729 -38.38 -20.50 39.52
C GLN A 729 -38.74 -19.09 40.01
N ARG A 730 -38.68 -18.83 41.32
CA ARG A 730 -38.89 -17.48 41.85
C ARG A 730 -37.86 -16.47 41.33
N LEU A 731 -36.58 -16.85 41.32
CA LEU A 731 -35.51 -15.99 40.79
C LEU A 731 -35.67 -15.74 39.29
N TRP A 732 -36.09 -16.75 38.51
CA TRP A 732 -36.39 -16.57 37.09
C TRP A 732 -37.58 -15.64 36.85
N GLN A 733 -38.62 -15.72 37.69
CA GLN A 733 -39.75 -14.79 37.63
C GLN A 733 -39.32 -13.35 37.92
N VAL A 734 -38.49 -13.14 38.95
CA VAL A 734 -37.96 -11.82 39.32
C VAL A 734 -37.04 -11.26 38.23
N GLU A 735 -36.17 -12.09 37.64
CA GLU A 735 -35.29 -11.66 36.55
C GLU A 735 -36.08 -11.30 35.29
N LYS A 736 -37.18 -12.03 35.02
CA LYS A 736 -38.10 -11.73 33.92
C LYS A 736 -38.81 -10.38 34.11
N GLU A 737 -39.26 -10.08 35.33
CA GLU A 737 -39.83 -8.75 35.66
C GLU A 737 -38.78 -7.65 35.52
N ARG A 738 -37.56 -7.87 36.02
CA ARG A 738 -36.45 -6.91 35.92
C ARG A 738 -36.08 -6.59 34.46
N MET A 739 -36.12 -7.60 33.60
CA MET A 739 -35.87 -7.46 32.16
C MET A 739 -36.99 -6.68 31.46
N GLN A 740 -38.25 -6.88 31.87
CA GLN A 740 -39.39 -6.13 31.34
C GLN A 740 -39.38 -4.67 31.79
N ASP A 741 -38.99 -4.38 33.03
CA ASP A 741 -38.83 -3.01 33.53
C ASP A 741 -37.69 -2.27 32.83
N THR A 742 -36.58 -2.97 32.53
CA THR A 742 -35.46 -2.40 31.78
C THR A 742 -35.87 -2.02 30.35
N LEU A 743 -36.64 -2.89 29.67
CA LEU A 743 -37.18 -2.61 28.34
C LEU A 743 -38.17 -1.43 28.35
N LYS A 744 -38.93 -1.28 29.43
CA LYS A 744 -39.84 -0.15 29.60
C LYS A 744 -39.08 1.16 29.79
N MET A 745 -38.05 1.18 30.64
CA MET A 745 -37.16 2.35 30.80
C MET A 745 -36.49 2.75 29.49
N GLN A 746 -35.98 1.80 28.70
CA GLN A 746 -35.36 2.10 27.42
C GLN A 746 -36.35 2.70 26.41
N LYS A 747 -37.62 2.26 26.45
CA LYS A 747 -38.68 2.82 25.60
C LYS A 747 -39.06 4.24 26.01
N GLU A 748 -39.14 4.51 27.31
CA GLU A 748 -39.40 5.86 27.85
C GLU A 748 -38.25 6.82 27.51
N GLN A 749 -37.00 6.37 27.64
CA GLN A 749 -35.79 7.13 27.26
C GLN A 749 -35.79 7.49 25.76
N MET A 750 -36.15 6.54 24.90
CA MET A 750 -36.27 6.76 23.44
C MET A 750 -37.35 7.79 23.10
N GLU A 751 -38.48 7.80 23.82
CA GLU A 751 -39.54 8.78 23.63
C GLU A 751 -39.15 10.18 24.10
N GLU A 752 -38.36 10.30 25.17
CA GLU A 752 -37.76 11.57 25.61
C GLU A 752 -36.75 12.12 24.60
N ASP A 753 -35.85 11.29 24.09
CA ASP A 753 -34.89 11.68 23.05
C ASP A 753 -35.60 12.14 21.77
N THR A 754 -36.69 11.47 21.39
CA THR A 754 -37.51 11.86 20.23
C THR A 754 -38.20 13.21 20.46
N LYS A 755 -38.66 13.49 21.68
CA LYS A 755 -39.24 14.80 22.04
C LYS A 755 -38.18 15.89 22.09
N TRP A 756 -36.98 15.57 22.58
CA TRP A 756 -35.84 16.48 22.60
C TRP A 756 -35.43 16.87 21.18
N LEU A 757 -35.29 15.90 20.26
CA LEU A 757 -34.98 16.14 18.85
C LEU A 757 -36.01 17.03 18.16
N LYS A 758 -37.31 16.81 18.38
CA LYS A 758 -38.38 17.68 17.84
C LYS A 758 -38.38 19.10 18.42
N LYS A 759 -37.83 19.28 19.63
CA LYS A 759 -37.69 20.59 20.28
C LYS A 759 -36.46 21.32 19.77
N GLU A 760 -35.36 20.60 19.54
CA GLU A 760 -34.13 21.08 18.90
C GLU A 760 -34.41 21.52 17.45
N GLU A 761 -35.20 20.73 16.70
CA GLU A 761 -35.60 21.03 15.32
C GLU A 761 -36.46 22.30 15.22
N LYS A 762 -37.27 22.60 16.25
CA LYS A 762 -38.04 23.86 16.34
C LYS A 762 -37.22 25.09 16.67
N LEU A 763 -35.98 24.92 17.17
CA LEU A 763 -35.09 26.03 17.54
C LEU A 763 -34.18 26.46 16.37
N LEU A 764 -34.19 25.74 15.26
CA LEU A 764 -33.25 25.91 14.15
C LEU A 764 -33.83 26.64 12.92
N ASP A 765 -35.03 27.22 12.98
CA ASP A 765 -35.62 27.92 11.83
C ASP A 765 -36.15 29.32 12.16
N PRO A 766 -35.59 30.38 11.54
CA PRO A 766 -36.39 31.54 11.18
C PRO A 766 -36.27 31.94 9.69
N MET A 767 -37.46 31.98 9.06
CA MET A 767 -37.89 32.71 7.83
C MET A 767 -37.46 32.09 6.48
N VAL A 768 -38.36 31.77 5.54
CA VAL A 768 -39.37 32.66 4.89
C VAL A 768 -40.59 31.86 4.38
N HIS A 769 -41.79 32.43 4.58
CA HIS A 769 -43.08 32.01 4.01
C HIS A 769 -43.40 32.70 2.67
N GLN A 770 -44.37 32.11 1.94
CA GLN A 770 -45.20 32.62 0.82
C GLN A 770 -44.57 32.58 -0.60
N ASP A 771 -45.24 32.15 -1.68
CA ASP A 771 -46.68 31.90 -1.92
C ASP A 771 -46.91 31.08 -3.20
N SER A 772 -48.18 30.66 -3.40
CA SER A 772 -48.88 30.42 -4.69
C SER A 772 -48.89 29.05 -5.41
N LYS A 773 -50.03 28.36 -5.21
CA LYS A 773 -51.01 27.78 -6.17
C LYS A 773 -50.58 26.81 -7.29
N VAL A 774 -51.18 25.61 -7.21
CA VAL A 774 -51.28 24.53 -8.20
C VAL A 774 -52.33 24.82 -9.28
N SER A 775 -52.07 24.40 -10.52
CA SER A 775 -53.10 24.09 -11.52
C SER A 775 -52.73 22.81 -12.27
N GLU A 776 -53.67 21.86 -12.29
CA GLU A 776 -53.63 20.57 -13.00
C GLU A 776 -53.94 20.74 -14.50
N LEU A 777 -53.43 19.86 -15.39
CA LEU A 777 -54.18 19.19 -16.47
C LEU A 777 -53.29 18.35 -17.43
N ARG A 778 -53.63 17.05 -17.52
CA ARG A 778 -53.67 16.12 -18.68
C ARG A 778 -52.39 15.67 -19.42
N GLN A 779 -52.19 14.35 -19.45
CA GLN A 779 -51.53 13.59 -20.55
C GLN A 779 -52.61 13.01 -21.53
N PRO A 780 -52.26 12.20 -22.57
CA PRO A 780 -51.73 12.54 -23.89
C PRO A 780 -52.61 11.93 -25.04
N PRO A 781 -52.14 11.88 -26.31
CA PRO A 781 -52.27 10.60 -27.03
C PRO A 781 -51.02 10.17 -27.83
N SER A 782 -50.91 8.85 -27.96
CA SER A 782 -49.87 7.98 -28.56
C SER A 782 -49.85 7.94 -30.10
N LYS A 783 -48.80 7.54 -30.85
CA LYS A 783 -48.21 6.18 -31.18
C LYS A 783 -47.42 6.35 -32.53
N PRO A 784 -46.67 5.39 -33.16
CA PRO A 784 -46.06 4.09 -32.78
C PRO A 784 -44.59 3.92 -33.37
N PRO A 785 -44.04 2.73 -33.72
CA PRO A 785 -42.96 2.06 -32.98
C PRO A 785 -41.64 1.85 -33.78
N ARG A 786 -40.52 1.56 -33.10
CA ARG A 786 -39.43 0.76 -33.69
C ARG A 786 -38.87 -0.26 -32.71
N ILE A 787 -38.61 -1.43 -33.29
CA ILE A 787 -38.43 -2.76 -32.72
C ILE A 787 -37.16 -2.85 -31.86
N ALA A 788 -37.31 -3.44 -30.68
CA ALA A 788 -36.23 -3.75 -29.74
C ALA A 788 -35.67 -5.16 -30.02
N VAL A 789 -34.34 -5.31 -29.95
CA VAL A 789 -33.67 -6.60 -29.76
C VAL A 789 -33.57 -6.83 -28.25
N GLN A 790 -34.17 -7.91 -27.75
CA GLN A 790 -34.16 -8.26 -26.33
C GLN A 790 -32.92 -9.11 -25.94
N PRO A 791 -32.33 -8.89 -24.76
CA PRO A 791 -31.52 -9.89 -24.06
C PRO A 791 -32.40 -10.78 -23.14
N THR A 792 -32.11 -12.08 -23.17
CA THR A 792 -32.84 -13.17 -22.51
C THR A 792 -32.75 -13.14 -20.97
N PRO A 793 -33.81 -13.45 -20.20
CA PRO A 793 -33.78 -13.47 -18.73
C PRO A 793 -33.33 -14.81 -18.14
N THR A 794 -32.60 -14.75 -17.02
CA THR A 794 -32.36 -15.87 -16.10
C THR A 794 -33.61 -16.02 -15.22
N ALA A 795 -34.26 -17.19 -15.30
CA ALA A 795 -35.57 -17.56 -14.71
C ALA A 795 -36.82 -17.02 -15.45
N GLU A 796 -37.54 -17.92 -16.11
CA GLU A 796 -38.83 -17.66 -16.77
C GLU A 796 -39.97 -17.53 -15.75
N LEU A 797 -40.04 -16.36 -15.11
CA LEU A 797 -41.11 -15.97 -14.18
C LEU A 797 -42.19 -15.16 -14.90
N ASP A 798 -43.46 -15.35 -14.54
CA ASP A 798 -44.55 -14.49 -15.03
C ASP A 798 -44.40 -13.07 -14.45
N ARG A 799 -44.22 -12.07 -15.33
CA ARG A 799 -44.00 -10.65 -14.96
C ARG A 799 -45.24 -9.78 -15.13
N SER A 800 -46.38 -10.36 -15.51
CA SER A 800 -47.59 -9.62 -15.90
C SER A 800 -48.22 -8.81 -14.76
N GLU A 801 -48.01 -9.22 -13.50
CA GLU A 801 -48.51 -8.56 -12.29
C GLU A 801 -47.40 -8.26 -11.25
N ASP A 802 -46.12 -8.23 -11.65
CA ASP A 802 -45.00 -8.03 -10.72
C ASP A 802 -44.72 -6.53 -10.49
N SER A 803 -45.23 -5.99 -9.38
CA SER A 803 -45.08 -4.58 -9.01
C SER A 803 -43.60 -4.17 -8.84
N VAL A 804 -42.75 -5.07 -8.33
CA VAL A 804 -41.31 -4.80 -8.15
C VAL A 804 -40.62 -4.69 -9.50
N TYR A 805 -40.92 -5.61 -10.43
CA TYR A 805 -40.40 -5.55 -11.80
C TYR A 805 -40.81 -4.26 -12.51
N GLN A 806 -42.08 -3.84 -12.38
CA GLN A 806 -42.55 -2.58 -12.97
C GLN A 806 -41.82 -1.37 -12.39
N CYS A 807 -41.65 -1.30 -11.06
CA CYS A 807 -40.91 -0.21 -10.42
C CYS A 807 -39.43 -0.17 -10.83
N VAL A 808 -38.76 -1.32 -11.04
CA VAL A 808 -37.38 -1.36 -11.55
C VAL A 808 -37.31 -0.84 -12.98
N MET A 809 -38.25 -1.22 -13.85
CA MET A 809 -38.31 -0.72 -15.21
C MET A 809 -38.57 0.79 -15.26
N ASP A 810 -39.39 1.31 -14.35
CA ASP A 810 -39.60 2.74 -14.21
C ASP A 810 -38.32 3.48 -13.79
N VAL A 811 -37.54 2.93 -12.85
CA VAL A 811 -36.23 3.48 -12.45
C VAL A 811 -35.26 3.52 -13.64
N VAL A 812 -35.14 2.41 -14.38
CA VAL A 812 -34.29 2.34 -15.58
C VAL A 812 -34.74 3.37 -16.63
N LYS A 813 -36.05 3.49 -16.85
CA LYS A 813 -36.63 4.43 -17.82
C LYS A 813 -36.31 5.88 -17.47
N VAL A 814 -36.44 6.29 -16.20
CA VAL A 814 -36.13 7.67 -15.79
C VAL A 814 -34.63 7.97 -15.80
N VAL A 815 -33.77 6.98 -15.56
CA VAL A 815 -32.30 7.11 -15.71
C VAL A 815 -31.90 7.26 -17.18
N VAL A 816 -32.52 6.51 -18.08
CA VAL A 816 -32.32 6.66 -19.53
C VAL A 816 -32.80 8.04 -20.00
N GLN A 817 -33.94 8.51 -19.48
CA GLN A 817 -34.44 9.86 -19.77
C GLN A 817 -33.48 10.94 -19.28
N LEU A 818 -32.97 10.83 -18.05
CA LEU A 818 -31.93 11.71 -17.50
C LEU A 818 -30.71 11.80 -18.44
N LYS A 819 -30.25 10.66 -18.96
CA LYS A 819 -29.12 10.61 -19.90
C LYS A 819 -29.40 11.37 -21.21
N ASN A 820 -30.62 11.29 -21.73
CA ASN A 820 -31.00 11.97 -22.95
C ASN A 820 -31.14 13.48 -22.75
N ASP A 821 -31.66 13.90 -21.59
CA ASP A 821 -31.97 15.29 -21.32
C ASP A 821 -30.74 16.11 -20.88
N ILE A 822 -29.75 15.47 -20.23
CA ILE A 822 -28.63 16.17 -19.58
C ILE A 822 -27.80 17.06 -20.52
N ASN A 823 -27.72 16.68 -21.80
CA ASN A 823 -26.95 17.39 -22.82
C ASN A 823 -27.70 18.62 -23.37
N THR A 824 -28.99 18.75 -23.05
CA THR A 824 -29.87 19.82 -23.52
C THR A 824 -30.36 20.74 -22.41
N LEU A 825 -30.28 20.29 -21.15
CA LEU A 825 -30.71 21.03 -19.97
C LEU A 825 -29.61 21.98 -19.46
N LEU A 826 -30.04 23.14 -18.97
CA LEU A 826 -29.17 24.02 -18.19
C LEU A 826 -28.87 23.38 -16.83
N SER A 827 -27.72 23.72 -16.25
CA SER A 827 -27.27 23.14 -14.99
C SER A 827 -28.25 23.38 -13.83
N THR A 828 -28.96 24.50 -13.81
CA THR A 828 -30.01 24.79 -12.83
C THR A 828 -31.17 23.80 -12.86
N ASP A 829 -31.42 23.17 -14.02
CA ASP A 829 -32.59 22.33 -14.26
C ASP A 829 -32.34 20.84 -13.99
N TYR A 830 -31.09 20.44 -13.67
CA TYR A 830 -30.74 19.05 -13.36
C TYR A 830 -31.49 18.48 -12.14
N ILE A 831 -31.96 19.35 -11.25
CA ILE A 831 -32.71 18.99 -10.04
C ILE A 831 -34.00 18.24 -10.40
N SER A 832 -34.69 18.64 -11.48
CA SER A 832 -35.98 18.05 -11.86
C SER A 832 -35.84 16.59 -12.31
N PRO A 833 -34.95 16.24 -13.26
CA PRO A 833 -34.67 14.85 -13.61
C PRO A 833 -34.17 13.98 -12.45
N VAL A 834 -33.26 14.49 -11.61
CA VAL A 834 -32.73 13.71 -10.46
C VAL A 834 -33.81 13.47 -9.40
N LYS A 835 -34.71 14.43 -9.19
CA LYS A 835 -35.88 14.27 -8.31
C LYS A 835 -36.82 13.18 -8.83
N THR A 836 -37.02 13.09 -10.15
CA THR A 836 -37.82 12.03 -10.78
C THR A 836 -37.19 10.65 -10.55
N VAL A 837 -35.86 10.52 -10.65
CA VAL A 837 -35.14 9.28 -10.30
C VAL A 837 -35.38 8.91 -8.84
N GLY A 838 -35.29 9.86 -7.92
CA GLY A 838 -35.55 9.63 -6.49
C GLY A 838 -36.98 9.20 -6.18
N LEU A 839 -37.98 9.75 -6.89
CA LEU A 839 -39.38 9.35 -6.76
C LEU A 839 -39.62 7.92 -7.24
N SER A 840 -39.08 7.53 -8.40
CA SER A 840 -39.17 6.16 -8.91
C SER A 840 -38.47 5.16 -7.98
N LEU A 841 -37.31 5.53 -7.42
CA LEU A 841 -36.61 4.69 -6.45
C LEU A 841 -37.43 4.49 -5.17
N ARG A 842 -38.08 5.55 -4.67
CA ARG A 842 -38.95 5.45 -3.50
C ARG A 842 -40.13 4.50 -3.73
N ASN A 843 -40.72 4.52 -4.92
CA ASN A 843 -41.79 3.59 -5.29
C ASN A 843 -41.27 2.14 -5.33
N LEU A 844 -40.07 1.92 -5.86
CA LEU A 844 -39.41 0.62 -5.84
C LEU A 844 -39.18 0.11 -4.41
N ILE A 845 -38.62 0.95 -3.53
CA ILE A 845 -38.38 0.58 -2.13
C ILE A 845 -39.70 0.21 -1.44
N ASN A 846 -40.74 1.01 -1.60
CA ASN A 846 -42.06 0.72 -1.03
C ASN A 846 -42.63 -0.60 -1.55
N SER A 847 -42.53 -0.87 -2.87
CA SER A 847 -43.01 -2.14 -3.43
C SER A 847 -42.23 -3.35 -2.92
N VAL A 848 -40.96 -3.18 -2.54
CA VAL A 848 -40.15 -4.25 -1.94
C VAL A 848 -40.50 -4.41 -0.46
N ASP A 849 -40.75 -3.32 0.26
CA ASP A 849 -41.18 -3.34 1.67
C ASP A 849 -42.54 -4.05 1.83
N ASP A 850 -43.45 -3.92 0.86
CA ASP A 850 -44.75 -4.60 0.88
C ASP A 850 -44.61 -6.14 0.78
N ILE A 851 -43.60 -6.64 0.06
CA ILE A 851 -43.37 -8.09 -0.08
C ILE A 851 -42.41 -8.65 0.98
N LEU A 852 -41.58 -7.81 1.61
CA LEU A 852 -40.55 -8.21 2.57
C LEU A 852 -41.09 -9.12 3.71
N PRO A 853 -42.29 -8.86 4.29
CA PRO A 853 -42.88 -9.71 5.34
C PRO A 853 -43.28 -11.10 4.85
N THR A 854 -43.47 -11.30 3.54
CA THR A 854 -43.86 -12.59 2.94
C THR A 854 -42.64 -13.48 2.62
N LEU A 855 -41.45 -12.89 2.57
CA LEU A 855 -40.20 -13.59 2.23
C LEU A 855 -39.54 -14.22 3.46
N HIS A 856 -38.77 -15.30 3.24
CA HIS A 856 -38.03 -15.99 4.31
C HIS A 856 -37.01 -15.08 5.01
N VAL A 857 -36.91 -15.17 6.34
CA VAL A 857 -36.09 -14.29 7.21
C VAL A 857 -34.62 -14.23 6.78
N SER A 858 -34.06 -15.34 6.27
CA SER A 858 -32.67 -15.41 5.82
C SER A 858 -32.33 -14.54 4.61
N CYS A 859 -33.33 -14.17 3.79
CA CYS A 859 -33.12 -13.34 2.59
C CYS A 859 -33.47 -11.87 2.84
N ARG A 860 -34.15 -11.54 3.96
CA ARG A 860 -34.55 -10.16 4.29
C ARG A 860 -33.35 -9.26 4.50
N THR A 861 -32.33 -9.73 5.21
CA THR A 861 -31.10 -8.95 5.49
C THR A 861 -30.32 -8.60 4.22
N GLU A 862 -30.34 -9.47 3.21
CA GLU A 862 -29.71 -9.25 1.90
C GLU A 862 -30.47 -8.18 1.08
N ILE A 863 -31.81 -8.26 1.08
CA ILE A 863 -32.69 -7.29 0.42
C ILE A 863 -32.61 -5.92 1.10
N GLU A 864 -32.65 -5.88 2.44
CA GLU A 864 -32.47 -4.64 3.23
C GLU A 864 -31.10 -4.00 3.02
N GLY A 865 -30.04 -4.82 2.89
CA GLY A 865 -28.70 -4.36 2.54
C GLY A 865 -28.66 -3.69 1.17
N THR A 866 -29.37 -4.25 0.20
CA THR A 866 -29.46 -3.72 -1.17
C THR A 866 -30.33 -2.45 -1.23
N GLN A 867 -31.41 -2.37 -0.44
CA GLN A 867 -32.18 -1.13 -0.28
C GLN A 867 -31.35 0.01 0.35
N LYS A 868 -30.48 -0.30 1.33
CA LYS A 868 -29.53 0.67 1.90
C LYS A 868 -28.50 1.13 0.87
N LEU A 869 -28.01 0.23 0.03
CA LEU A 869 -27.11 0.56 -1.08
C LEU A 869 -27.76 1.54 -2.06
N LEU A 870 -28.99 1.28 -2.49
CA LEU A 870 -29.71 2.17 -3.40
C LEU A 870 -29.96 3.57 -2.84
N ASN A 871 -30.24 3.69 -1.54
CA ASN A 871 -30.33 5.00 -0.88
C ASN A 871 -28.99 5.75 -0.89
N LYS A 872 -27.87 5.03 -0.75
CA LYS A 872 -26.52 5.59 -0.89
C LYS A 872 -26.23 6.01 -2.33
N ASP A 873 -26.64 5.24 -3.32
CA ASP A 873 -26.44 5.58 -4.74
C ASP A 873 -27.24 6.82 -5.15
N LEU A 874 -28.45 6.99 -4.60
CA LEU A 874 -29.23 8.22 -4.80
C LEU A 874 -28.54 9.43 -4.16
N ALA A 875 -27.96 9.27 -2.96
CA ALA A 875 -27.19 10.33 -2.32
C ALA A 875 -25.94 10.71 -3.14
N GLU A 876 -25.26 9.73 -3.72
CA GLU A 876 -24.12 9.95 -4.61
C GLU A 876 -24.54 10.67 -5.89
N LEU A 877 -25.66 10.27 -6.52
CA LEU A 877 -26.23 10.95 -7.68
C LEU A 877 -26.54 12.43 -7.37
N ILE A 878 -27.15 12.72 -6.22
CA ILE A 878 -27.44 14.10 -5.77
C ILE A 878 -26.14 14.89 -5.56
N ASN A 879 -25.11 14.30 -4.98
CA ASN A 879 -23.82 14.95 -4.78
C ASN A 879 -23.13 15.27 -6.12
N LYS A 880 -23.16 14.33 -7.08
CA LYS A 880 -22.61 14.55 -8.43
C LYS A 880 -23.40 15.58 -9.23
N MET A 881 -24.71 15.63 -9.07
CA MET A 881 -25.55 16.69 -9.62
C MET A 881 -25.15 18.07 -9.07
N ARG A 882 -24.98 18.21 -7.74
CA ARG A 882 -24.53 19.47 -7.13
C ARG A 882 -23.14 19.89 -7.62
N LEU A 883 -22.23 18.93 -7.79
CA LEU A 883 -20.89 19.19 -8.33
C LEU A 883 -20.95 19.66 -9.79
N ALA A 884 -21.84 19.07 -10.60
CA ALA A 884 -22.07 19.50 -11.97
C ALA A 884 -22.69 20.91 -12.05
N GLN A 885 -23.55 21.28 -11.10
CA GLN A 885 -24.09 22.63 -10.98
C GLN A 885 -23.02 23.67 -10.61
N GLN A 886 -22.17 23.35 -9.62
CA GLN A 886 -21.11 24.25 -9.15
C GLN A 886 -20.02 24.50 -10.20
N ASN A 887 -19.75 23.51 -11.05
CA ASN A 887 -18.68 23.56 -12.06
C ASN A 887 -19.18 23.87 -13.48
N ALA A 888 -20.45 24.31 -13.62
CA ALA A 888 -21.10 24.52 -14.91
C ALA A 888 -20.48 25.61 -15.81
N ILE A 889 -19.61 26.47 -15.26
CA ILE A 889 -18.90 27.53 -16.01
C ILE A 889 -17.38 27.27 -16.11
N THR A 890 -16.94 26.07 -15.72
CA THR A 890 -15.52 25.69 -15.68
C THR A 890 -15.20 24.71 -16.80
N SER A 891 -13.90 24.52 -17.09
CA SER A 891 -13.44 23.48 -18.04
C SER A 891 -13.76 22.04 -17.62
N LEU A 892 -14.32 21.84 -16.42
CA LEU A 892 -14.68 20.54 -15.85
C LEU A 892 -16.17 20.19 -16.03
N GLU A 893 -16.97 21.02 -16.69
CA GLU A 893 -18.41 20.83 -16.87
C GLU A 893 -18.76 19.45 -17.46
N GLU A 894 -18.12 19.09 -18.58
CA GLU A 894 -18.38 17.82 -19.27
C GLU A 894 -17.96 16.59 -18.45
N GLU A 895 -16.86 16.70 -17.70
CA GLU A 895 -16.41 15.62 -16.81
C GLU A 895 -17.37 15.46 -15.61
N CYS A 896 -17.90 16.56 -15.07
CA CYS A 896 -18.89 16.49 -14.00
C CYS A 896 -20.24 15.91 -14.48
N LYS A 897 -20.69 16.25 -15.69
CA LYS A 897 -21.88 15.61 -16.33
C LYS A 897 -21.66 14.11 -16.50
N LYS A 898 -20.48 13.70 -16.98
CA LYS A 898 -20.13 12.28 -17.14
C LYS A 898 -20.14 11.51 -15.81
N GLN A 899 -19.63 12.12 -14.73
CA GLN A 899 -19.67 11.52 -13.40
C GLN A 899 -21.09 11.39 -12.83
N MET A 900 -21.96 12.38 -13.08
CA MET A 900 -23.36 12.31 -12.69
C MET A 900 -24.11 11.19 -13.45
N LEU A 901 -23.87 11.05 -14.76
CA LEU A 901 -24.44 9.96 -15.56
C LEU A 901 -23.92 8.58 -15.13
N ALA A 902 -22.65 8.49 -14.74
CA ALA A 902 -22.08 7.26 -14.20
C ALA A 902 -22.77 6.85 -12.89
N ALA A 903 -23.00 7.80 -11.98
CA ALA A 903 -23.74 7.55 -10.72
C ALA A 903 -25.19 7.10 -10.99
N ALA A 904 -25.88 7.74 -11.94
CA ALA A 904 -27.24 7.35 -12.33
C ALA A 904 -27.29 5.94 -12.93
N HIS A 905 -26.27 5.56 -13.71
CA HIS A 905 -26.19 4.23 -14.31
C HIS A 905 -25.92 3.14 -13.26
N SER A 906 -25.04 3.39 -12.29
CA SER A 906 -24.84 2.47 -11.17
C SER A 906 -26.13 2.23 -10.39
N LEU A 907 -26.87 3.29 -10.07
CA LEU A 907 -28.18 3.18 -9.41
C LEU A 907 -29.17 2.29 -10.19
N ALA A 908 -29.21 2.41 -11.52
CA ALA A 908 -30.06 1.56 -12.35
C ALA A 908 -29.60 0.08 -12.38
N MET A 909 -28.29 -0.18 -12.35
CA MET A 909 -27.76 -1.54 -12.23
C MET A 909 -28.11 -2.16 -10.88
N ASP A 910 -27.96 -1.40 -9.79
CA ASP A 910 -28.26 -1.89 -8.46
C ASP A 910 -29.76 -2.09 -8.23
N ALA A 911 -30.61 -1.32 -8.91
CA ALA A 911 -32.05 -1.56 -8.93
C ALA A 911 -32.40 -2.88 -9.63
N LYS A 912 -31.65 -3.25 -10.67
CA LYS A 912 -31.79 -4.55 -11.32
C LYS A 912 -31.25 -5.68 -10.44
N ASN A 913 -30.12 -5.47 -9.75
CA ASN A 913 -29.57 -6.44 -8.81
C ASN A 913 -30.54 -6.71 -7.64
N LEU A 914 -31.27 -5.69 -7.18
CA LEU A 914 -32.33 -5.84 -6.19
C LEU A 914 -33.46 -6.76 -6.71
N LEU A 915 -33.86 -6.61 -7.98
CA LEU A 915 -34.85 -7.48 -8.59
C LEU A 915 -34.39 -8.94 -8.61
N ASP A 916 -33.14 -9.17 -9.01
CA ASP A 916 -32.56 -10.51 -9.05
C ASP A 916 -32.49 -11.14 -7.65
N ALA A 917 -32.17 -10.35 -6.62
CA ALA A 917 -32.19 -10.79 -5.22
C ALA A 917 -33.61 -11.13 -4.74
N VAL A 918 -34.59 -10.30 -5.09
CA VAL A 918 -36.01 -10.52 -4.77
C VAL A 918 -36.54 -11.78 -5.47
N ASP A 919 -36.19 -12.01 -6.73
CA ASP A 919 -36.61 -13.19 -7.48
C ASP A 919 -35.98 -14.47 -6.93
N GLN A 920 -34.71 -14.45 -6.56
CA GLN A 920 -34.07 -15.56 -5.86
C GLN A 920 -34.74 -15.84 -4.51
N ALA A 921 -35.14 -14.80 -3.78
CA ALA A 921 -35.87 -14.96 -2.52
C ALA A 921 -37.28 -15.54 -2.70
N ARG A 922 -38.00 -15.13 -3.77
CA ARG A 922 -39.31 -15.69 -4.15
C ARG A 922 -39.21 -17.16 -4.53
N VAL A 923 -38.18 -17.55 -5.29
CA VAL A 923 -37.91 -18.96 -5.63
C VAL A 923 -37.62 -19.79 -4.37
N ARG A 924 -36.77 -19.30 -3.46
CA ARG A 924 -36.46 -19.99 -2.20
C ARG A 924 -37.66 -20.12 -1.25
N SER A 925 -38.64 -19.20 -1.37
CA SER A 925 -39.83 -19.16 -0.53
C SER A 925 -41.05 -19.86 -1.16
N ASN A 926 -40.89 -20.54 -2.31
CA ASN A 926 -41.98 -21.15 -3.11
C ASN A 926 -43.09 -20.17 -3.52
N LEU A 927 -42.76 -18.88 -3.68
CA LEU A 927 -43.67 -17.81 -4.10
C LEU A 927 -43.53 -17.44 -5.59
N ALA A 928 -42.62 -18.10 -6.30
CA ALA A 928 -42.39 -17.92 -7.72
C ALA A 928 -43.57 -18.47 -8.55
N LYS A 929 -44.21 -17.63 -9.37
CA LYS A 929 -45.19 -18.06 -10.38
C LYS A 929 -44.45 -18.43 -11.67
N PRO A 930 -44.40 -19.71 -12.08
CA PRO A 930 -43.89 -20.09 -13.38
C PRO A 930 -44.83 -19.56 -14.48
N LYS A 931 -44.27 -19.22 -15.64
CA LYS A 931 -45.02 -18.74 -16.80
C LYS A 931 -46.02 -19.83 -17.26
N PRO A 932 -47.29 -19.51 -17.57
CA PRO A 932 -48.20 -20.51 -18.15
C PRO A 932 -47.68 -20.99 -19.50
N GLU A 933 -47.66 -22.31 -19.73
CA GLU A 933 -47.28 -22.91 -21.00
C GLU A 933 -48.26 -22.49 -22.10
N ASP A 934 -47.74 -21.95 -23.21
CA ASP A 934 -48.52 -21.67 -24.42
C ASP A 934 -49.03 -22.99 -25.00
N VAL A 935 -50.34 -23.26 -24.81
CA VAL A 935 -51.07 -24.30 -25.54
C VAL A 935 -51.32 -23.77 -26.96
N ASP A 936 -50.29 -23.78 -27.80
CA ASP A 936 -50.41 -23.70 -29.26
C ASP A 936 -49.09 -24.14 -29.92
N SER A 937 -48.88 -25.45 -30.00
CA SER A 937 -47.97 -26.07 -30.97
C SER A 937 -48.37 -27.52 -31.26
N LEU A 938 -49.64 -27.70 -31.65
CA LEU A 938 -50.10 -28.82 -32.45
C LEU A 938 -50.78 -28.24 -33.69
N THR A 939 -49.98 -27.87 -34.70
CA THR A 939 -50.28 -28.03 -36.14
C THR A 939 -49.12 -27.48 -36.98
N ASP A 940 -48.66 -28.36 -37.88
CA ASP A 940 -47.74 -28.23 -39.02
C ASP A 940 -46.24 -27.93 -38.81
#